data_AF-A0A4P6YUY3-F1
#
_entry.id   AF-A0A4P6YUY3-F1
#
_cell.length_a   1.000
_cell.length_b   1.000
_cell.length_c   1.000
_cell.angle_alpha   90.00
_cell.angle_beta   90.00
_cell.angle_gamma   90.00
#
_symmetry.space_group_name_H-M   'P 1'
#
loop_
_entity.id
_entity.type
_entity.pdbx_description
1 polymer ?
#
loop_
_entity_poly.entity_id
_entity_poly.type
_entity_poly.pdbx_seq_one_letter_code
_entity_poly.pdbx_strand_id
1 'polypeptide(L)'
;MSDQQWKLENVTLLIPGDYHAVQAATLGEQSLDVVVHRKWLEIELPTSEMFIDRPLRLFDGGHQAITRQDTTEITRITETDGFVLVVHALEQVMVSSIPHELIMQTQYAQVYQDYQRAEVNNEAVRLPHKIDFSSDYRQANAKIDVTHGYSFAVRYEDTPTLAALVLKQRRSTNYSVIQNDSVIDGTFNYDLEPVFSDIIDLPKNGRWDMFALVSSDNQPFELVRLYLDGDLPVHDNQRFLKTYDTNKTFDVANKQLQLYLTTDRGFSLAKNTAGNLLKEKHDMILTTSAYKHHGTTIQLAVEVATASQLDANDLQIAIVQRNPDEFNVREFTTQVKYADGVYYLSTQQDLATWKMFAQYWDVFVKTHDAQGAVTYARVVEASTKVLYQVQAHPIRGQVHLDSDIFYPYITKNGSLSFTYRHRETFENPQNYFKESLAYWYVRIFGKQLRKRHIWVGYEKMAQSAHDSGYHFFNYVYQNKLYDNYYYVIDPKSPEYHFVSDKLDKVLPFMSFKYFVYLFAADTLISSDTRRNAYNLMQRETPMGKAIATKKLVYLQHGVNGIKRVIDFYKAAGNFDLVIAPDEWEKQRIAMAEWGFSDHEVVAAGLPRWDVLQDRTDEVAFKQIFVMPTWRNWMQGMPDELFVQSEFYQEYQAFLTDPRLKQLLVENNVRIAFFMHPKFKDYMHLFTIDDAIIDSYEFLEVPMDEMIMKSSLMISDYSSVQWEMFYLKKPTIFYQFDQAKYLEYEGTSMNFETELFGDITFTADETITTIANYIKTDFAEKPEFAAMRSTYFDVVDTDNSKRVYEAIKTHDDLIHSPTTLGISFRVWLGRFANANLSGLMKLWRKLF
;
A
#
# COMPACT_ATOMS: atom_id res chain seq x y z
N MET A 1 -48.26 33.35 -24.30
CA MET A 1 -47.83 32.22 -25.15
C MET A 1 -48.55 31.01 -24.59
N SER A 2 -49.36 30.39 -25.45
CA SER A 2 -50.48 29.49 -25.15
C SER A 2 -50.08 28.17 -24.52
N ASP A 3 -50.99 27.58 -23.72
CA ASP A 3 -50.93 26.19 -23.28
C ASP A 3 -50.88 25.27 -24.51
N GLN A 4 -49.79 24.53 -24.69
CA GLN A 4 -49.67 23.49 -25.71
C GLN A 4 -49.72 22.12 -25.04
N GLN A 5 -50.65 21.29 -25.49
CA GLN A 5 -50.71 19.87 -25.15
C GLN A 5 -49.72 19.09 -26.02
N TRP A 6 -48.94 18.23 -25.37
CA TRP A 6 -48.01 17.31 -26.03
C TRP A 6 -48.42 15.88 -25.74
N LYS A 7 -48.32 15.03 -26.76
CA LYS A 7 -48.57 13.59 -26.65
C LYS A 7 -47.22 12.90 -26.74
N LEU A 8 -46.77 12.32 -25.62
CA LEU A 8 -45.49 11.62 -25.55
C LEU A 8 -45.72 10.11 -25.61
N GLU A 9 -44.94 9.43 -26.44
CA GLU A 9 -44.89 7.98 -26.56
C GLU A 9 -43.53 7.49 -26.03
N ASN A 10 -43.51 6.36 -25.31
CA ASN A 10 -42.30 5.73 -24.72
C ASN A 10 -41.54 6.59 -23.68
N VAL A 11 -42.26 7.12 -22.70
CA VAL A 11 -41.66 7.89 -21.59
C VAL A 11 -41.14 6.97 -20.49
N THR A 12 -39.86 7.08 -20.13
CA THR A 12 -39.28 6.42 -18.95
C THR A 12 -39.15 7.44 -17.83
N LEU A 13 -39.85 7.21 -16.71
CA LEU A 13 -39.83 8.09 -15.55
C LEU A 13 -38.79 7.59 -14.54
N LEU A 14 -37.80 8.42 -14.23
CA LEU A 14 -36.80 8.15 -13.20
C LEU A 14 -37.23 8.80 -11.89
N ILE A 15 -37.61 7.99 -10.90
CA ILE A 15 -37.98 8.47 -9.56
C ILE A 15 -36.76 8.28 -8.65
N PRO A 16 -36.24 9.33 -7.98
CA PRO A 16 -35.16 9.16 -7.02
C PRO A 16 -35.69 8.44 -5.76
N GLY A 17 -35.16 7.25 -5.49
CA GLY A 17 -35.34 6.55 -4.21
C GLY A 17 -34.08 6.71 -3.34
N ASP A 18 -34.26 6.95 -2.05
CA ASP A 18 -33.16 7.03 -1.08
C ASP A 18 -32.42 5.69 -0.99
N TYR A 19 -31.09 5.75 -1.20
CA TYR A 19 -30.10 4.69 -0.99
C TYR A 19 -30.48 3.27 -1.48
N HIS A 20 -29.89 2.94 -2.63
CA HIS A 20 -29.90 1.65 -3.34
C HIS A 20 -31.15 1.37 -4.21
N ALA A 21 -30.87 1.14 -5.50
CA ALA A 21 -31.78 0.86 -6.62
C ALA A 21 -32.51 2.07 -7.25
N VAL A 22 -32.11 2.43 -8.47
CA VAL A 22 -32.96 3.17 -9.42
C VAL A 22 -33.96 2.15 -9.97
N GLN A 23 -35.24 2.28 -9.62
CA GLN A 23 -36.30 1.53 -10.30
C GLN A 23 -36.77 2.34 -11.51
N ALA A 24 -36.50 1.83 -12.71
CA ALA A 24 -37.15 2.30 -13.93
C ALA A 24 -38.51 1.59 -14.05
N ALA A 25 -39.59 2.35 -14.09
CA ALA A 25 -40.91 1.83 -14.46
C ALA A 25 -41.16 2.22 -15.92
N THR A 26 -41.20 1.24 -16.81
CA THR A 26 -41.60 1.43 -18.21
C THR A 26 -43.12 1.34 -18.27
N LEU A 27 -43.80 2.45 -18.53
CA LEU A 27 -45.22 2.43 -18.89
C LEU A 27 -45.31 1.94 -20.35
N GLY A 28 -45.63 0.67 -20.54
CA GLY A 28 -45.82 0.09 -21.88
C GLY A 28 -46.87 0.85 -22.69
N GLU A 29 -46.61 1.05 -23.98
CA GLU A 29 -47.42 1.74 -25.03
C GLU A 29 -48.70 2.45 -24.55
N GLN A 30 -48.55 3.46 -23.70
CA GLN A 30 -49.64 4.36 -23.37
C GLN A 30 -49.21 5.80 -23.56
N SER A 31 -50.09 6.56 -24.19
CA SER A 31 -49.91 7.98 -24.44
C SER A 31 -50.34 8.77 -23.20
N LEU A 32 -49.44 9.62 -22.70
CA LEU A 32 -49.69 10.51 -21.56
C LEU A 32 -49.92 11.93 -22.07
N ASP A 33 -51.01 12.54 -21.61
CA ASP A 33 -51.28 13.95 -21.84
C ASP A 33 -50.54 14.77 -20.78
N VAL A 34 -49.64 15.63 -21.24
CA VAL A 34 -48.79 16.45 -20.37
C VAL A 34 -49.10 17.92 -20.61
N VAL A 35 -49.45 18.64 -19.53
CA VAL A 35 -49.68 20.08 -19.56
C VAL A 35 -48.53 20.77 -18.83
N VAL A 36 -47.81 21.62 -19.57
CA VAL A 36 -46.63 22.33 -19.06
C VAL A 36 -47.02 23.72 -18.60
N HIS A 37 -46.93 23.97 -17.30
CA HIS A 37 -47.05 25.31 -16.75
C HIS A 37 -45.67 25.92 -16.53
N ARG A 38 -45.59 27.27 -16.49
CA ARG A 38 -44.32 28.02 -16.45
C ARG A 38 -43.33 27.62 -15.33
N LYS A 39 -43.75 26.88 -14.30
CA LYS A 39 -42.90 26.49 -13.16
C LYS A 39 -43.08 25.04 -12.67
N TRP A 40 -43.96 24.25 -13.27
CA TRP A 40 -44.16 22.84 -12.92
C TRP A 40 -44.91 22.11 -14.04
N LEU A 41 -44.80 20.78 -14.04
CA LEU A 41 -45.48 19.86 -14.94
C LEU A 41 -46.68 19.22 -14.26
N GLU A 42 -47.82 19.16 -14.95
CA GLU A 42 -49.00 18.40 -14.54
C GLU A 42 -49.17 17.20 -15.50
N ILE A 43 -49.23 16.00 -14.95
CA ILE A 43 -49.35 14.74 -15.70
C ILE A 43 -50.55 13.99 -15.13
N GLU A 44 -51.56 13.73 -15.97
CA GLU A 44 -52.74 12.98 -15.58
C GLU A 44 -52.51 11.49 -15.87
N LEU A 45 -52.38 10.68 -14.82
CA LEU A 45 -52.17 9.23 -14.97
C LEU A 45 -53.52 8.51 -15.13
N PRO A 46 -53.68 7.57 -16.07
CA PRO A 46 -54.88 6.76 -16.18
C PRO A 46 -55.05 5.92 -14.91
N THR A 47 -56.12 6.16 -14.17
CA THR A 47 -56.40 5.48 -12.90
C THR A 47 -56.71 3.99 -13.12
N SER A 48 -55.84 3.11 -12.63
CA SER A 48 -56.18 2.11 -11.60
C SER A 48 -54.90 1.40 -11.16
N GLU A 49 -54.70 1.29 -9.83
CA GLU A 49 -53.59 0.59 -9.16
C GLU A 49 -52.23 1.31 -9.05
N MET A 50 -52.20 2.51 -8.45
CA MET A 50 -51.05 2.90 -7.61
C MET A 50 -51.45 3.98 -6.60
N PHE A 51 -51.56 3.61 -5.33
CA PHE A 51 -51.67 4.58 -4.22
C PHE A 51 -50.26 5.00 -3.81
N ILE A 52 -49.89 6.26 -4.05
CA ILE A 52 -48.73 6.91 -3.42
C ILE A 52 -49.26 7.83 -2.31
N ASP A 53 -48.98 7.49 -1.06
CA ASP A 53 -49.57 8.16 0.12
C ASP A 53 -48.80 9.40 0.62
N ARG A 54 -48.04 10.10 -0.23
CA ARG A 54 -47.44 11.42 0.10
C ARG A 54 -47.25 12.31 -1.14
N PRO A 55 -47.47 13.64 -1.03
CA PRO A 55 -47.18 14.58 -2.11
C PRO A 55 -45.67 14.76 -2.32
N LEU A 56 -45.19 14.58 -3.56
CA LEU A 56 -43.82 14.88 -3.97
C LEU A 56 -43.52 16.39 -3.85
N ARG A 57 -42.40 16.75 -3.21
CA ARG A 57 -41.79 18.09 -3.30
C ARG A 57 -40.44 17.97 -4.00
N LEU A 58 -40.26 18.74 -5.08
CA LEU A 58 -38.99 18.88 -5.79
C LEU A 58 -38.09 19.91 -5.08
N PHE A 59 -36.82 19.57 -4.87
CA PHE A 59 -35.80 20.51 -4.41
C PHE A 59 -35.03 21.08 -5.61
N ASP A 60 -34.80 22.40 -5.54
CA ASP A 60 -33.98 23.22 -6.42
C ASP A 60 -32.53 23.23 -5.91
N GLY A 61 -31.54 23.23 -6.81
CA GLY A 61 -30.12 23.31 -6.48
C GLY A 61 -29.23 22.70 -7.54
N GLY A 62 -28.85 23.51 -8.53
CA GLY A 62 -27.97 23.10 -9.63
C GLY A 62 -26.53 22.84 -9.22
N HIS A 63 -25.81 22.09 -10.07
CA HIS A 63 -24.50 22.45 -10.63
C HIS A 63 -24.11 21.42 -11.72
N GLN A 64 -23.44 21.93 -12.75
CA GLN A 64 -23.05 21.28 -14.01
C GLN A 64 -21.81 20.39 -13.87
N ALA A 65 -21.72 19.36 -14.71
CA ALA A 65 -20.49 18.77 -15.27
C ALA A 65 -20.89 17.65 -16.27
N ILE A 66 -20.28 17.35 -17.43
CA ILE A 66 -19.09 17.79 -18.16
C ILE A 66 -19.24 17.28 -19.62
N THR A 67 -18.64 18.01 -20.56
CA THR A 67 -18.39 17.71 -21.98
C THR A 67 -17.01 17.06 -22.24
N ARG A 68 -16.93 16.02 -23.10
CA ARG A 68 -15.96 15.75 -24.23
C ARG A 68 -16.09 14.27 -24.66
N GLN A 69 -16.65 13.92 -25.82
CA GLN A 69 -16.17 13.90 -27.22
C GLN A 69 -14.98 12.97 -27.54
N ASP A 70 -15.29 11.86 -28.22
CA ASP A 70 -14.64 11.41 -29.46
C ASP A 70 -15.68 10.78 -30.41
N THR A 71 -15.39 10.81 -31.70
CA THR A 71 -16.31 11.15 -32.81
C THR A 71 -16.86 10.00 -33.65
N THR A 72 -18.16 10.07 -34.01
CA THR A 72 -18.67 9.66 -35.34
C THR A 72 -19.97 10.41 -35.70
N GLU A 73 -19.94 11.08 -36.86
CA GLU A 73 -20.99 11.77 -37.63
C GLU A 73 -22.11 12.57 -36.92
N ILE A 74 -21.92 13.90 -36.94
CA ILE A 74 -22.97 14.91 -36.70
C ILE A 74 -23.84 15.01 -37.97
N THR A 75 -25.14 14.71 -37.86
CA THR A 75 -26.11 15.18 -38.87
C THR A 75 -27.25 15.97 -38.22
N ARG A 76 -27.19 17.29 -38.43
CA ARG A 76 -28.24 18.33 -38.35
C ARG A 76 -28.83 18.65 -36.97
N ILE A 77 -28.25 19.70 -36.37
CA ILE A 77 -28.81 20.50 -35.28
C ILE A 77 -29.87 21.46 -35.87
N THR A 78 -31.06 21.48 -35.29
CA THR A 78 -31.99 22.63 -35.43
C THR A 78 -32.20 23.22 -34.05
N GLU A 79 -31.64 24.42 -33.85
CA GLU A 79 -31.85 25.24 -32.65
C GLU A 79 -33.30 25.72 -32.58
N THR A 80 -34.01 25.40 -31.49
CA THR A 80 -35.02 26.28 -30.91
C THR A 80 -35.11 26.00 -29.40
N ASP A 81 -34.80 27.04 -28.61
CA ASP A 81 -35.04 27.23 -27.18
C ASP A 81 -35.05 25.99 -26.24
N GLY A 82 -33.85 25.60 -25.79
CA GLY A 82 -33.63 25.28 -24.37
C GLY A 82 -33.72 23.82 -23.88
N PHE A 83 -33.94 22.82 -24.74
CA PHE A 83 -33.88 21.40 -24.32
C PHE A 83 -33.16 20.52 -25.36
N VAL A 84 -32.30 19.61 -24.91
CA VAL A 84 -31.60 18.62 -25.74
C VAL A 84 -32.30 17.27 -25.62
N LEU A 85 -32.83 16.76 -26.74
CA LEU A 85 -33.37 15.41 -26.85
C LEU A 85 -32.35 14.55 -27.61
N VAL A 86 -31.80 13.51 -26.98
CA VAL A 86 -30.91 12.53 -27.63
C VAL A 86 -31.71 11.27 -27.90
N VAL A 87 -31.92 10.92 -29.17
CA VAL A 87 -32.54 9.67 -29.60
C VAL A 87 -31.45 8.82 -30.26
N HIS A 88 -31.10 7.68 -29.67
CA HIS A 88 -30.22 6.70 -30.30
C HIS A 88 -31.05 5.80 -31.22
N ALA A 89 -30.75 5.82 -32.52
CA ALA A 89 -31.20 4.79 -33.46
C ALA A 89 -30.12 3.69 -33.54
N LEU A 90 -30.48 2.45 -33.20
CA LEU A 90 -29.67 1.26 -33.44
C LEU A 90 -30.14 0.61 -34.74
N GLU A 91 -29.26 0.54 -35.74
CA GLU A 91 -29.46 -0.35 -36.89
C GLU A 91 -29.34 -1.81 -36.43
N GLN A 92 -30.43 -2.56 -36.59
CA GLN A 92 -30.47 -4.00 -36.34
C GLN A 92 -29.86 -4.76 -37.52
N VAL A 93 -28.80 -5.54 -37.24
CA VAL A 93 -28.54 -6.78 -37.99
C VAL A 93 -29.36 -7.88 -37.31
N MET A 94 -30.34 -8.41 -38.02
CA MET A 94 -31.17 -9.51 -37.53
C MET A 94 -30.33 -10.78 -37.33
N VAL A 95 -30.19 -11.22 -36.08
CA VAL A 95 -29.96 -12.62 -35.73
C VAL A 95 -31.13 -13.07 -34.86
N SER A 96 -31.64 -14.25 -35.17
CA SER A 96 -32.90 -14.83 -34.71
C SER A 96 -33.09 -14.90 -33.19
N SER A 97 -34.09 -14.15 -32.71
CA SER A 97 -35.04 -14.42 -31.61
C SER A 97 -34.57 -15.24 -30.38
N ILE A 98 -34.13 -14.53 -29.34
CA ILE A 98 -34.50 -14.79 -27.94
C ILE A 98 -34.98 -13.44 -27.36
N PRO A 99 -36.07 -13.36 -26.56
CA PRO A 99 -36.62 -12.07 -26.12
C PRO A 99 -35.65 -11.36 -25.16
N HIS A 100 -35.09 -10.24 -25.62
CA HIS A 100 -34.15 -9.35 -24.91
C HIS A 100 -34.71 -8.85 -23.55
N GLU A 101 -36.04 -8.85 -23.38
CA GLU A 101 -36.73 -8.43 -22.15
C GLU A 101 -36.70 -9.48 -21.03
N LEU A 102 -36.62 -10.78 -21.35
CA LEU A 102 -36.57 -11.85 -20.34
C LEU A 102 -35.17 -11.96 -19.69
N ILE A 103 -34.14 -11.53 -20.43
CA ILE A 103 -32.73 -11.61 -20.05
C ILE A 103 -32.36 -10.52 -19.04
N MET A 104 -32.90 -9.31 -19.23
CA MET A 104 -32.67 -8.14 -18.36
C MET A 104 -33.29 -8.29 -16.96
N GLN A 105 -34.13 -9.30 -16.73
CA GLN A 105 -34.72 -9.61 -15.42
C GLN A 105 -33.94 -10.67 -14.60
N THR A 106 -32.83 -11.20 -15.13
CA THR A 106 -32.02 -12.20 -14.42
C THR A 106 -30.80 -11.57 -13.74
N GLN A 107 -30.37 -12.14 -12.61
CA GLN A 107 -29.16 -11.72 -11.89
C GLN A 107 -27.84 -11.86 -12.69
N TYR A 108 -27.89 -12.42 -13.91
CA TYR A 108 -26.76 -12.66 -14.80
C TYR A 108 -26.77 -11.79 -16.05
N ALA A 109 -27.68 -10.81 -16.16
CA ALA A 109 -27.79 -9.92 -17.31
C ALA A 109 -26.47 -9.19 -17.66
N GLN A 110 -25.69 -8.80 -16.64
CA GLN A 110 -24.40 -8.17 -16.86
C GLN A 110 -23.39 -9.14 -17.50
N VAL A 111 -23.29 -10.37 -17.01
CA VAL A 111 -22.37 -11.39 -17.58
C VAL A 111 -22.70 -11.66 -19.05
N TYR A 112 -23.98 -11.64 -19.41
CA TYR A 112 -24.44 -11.79 -20.79
C TYR A 112 -24.08 -10.59 -21.68
N GLN A 113 -24.27 -9.35 -21.20
CA GLN A 113 -23.83 -8.15 -21.93
C GLN A 113 -22.32 -8.18 -22.18
N ASP A 114 -21.55 -8.71 -21.24
CA ASP A 114 -20.10 -8.82 -21.35
C ASP A 114 -19.71 -9.88 -22.39
N TYR A 115 -20.42 -11.01 -22.41
CA TYR A 115 -20.27 -12.02 -23.46
C TYR A 115 -20.57 -11.45 -24.85
N GLN A 116 -21.67 -10.69 -25.00
CA GLN A 116 -22.02 -10.05 -26.27
C GLN A 116 -20.96 -9.03 -26.72
N ARG A 117 -20.40 -8.27 -25.77
CA ARG A 117 -19.29 -7.36 -26.05
C ARG A 117 -18.03 -8.11 -26.48
N ALA A 118 -17.72 -9.23 -25.83
CA ALA A 118 -16.61 -10.11 -26.21
C ALA A 118 -16.80 -10.66 -27.64
N GLU A 119 -18.03 -10.97 -28.02
CA GLU A 119 -18.39 -11.54 -29.35
C GLU A 119 -18.14 -10.54 -30.47
N VAL A 120 -18.50 -9.26 -30.24
CA VAL A 120 -18.30 -8.19 -31.22
C VAL A 120 -16.82 -7.86 -31.41
N ASN A 121 -16.03 -7.92 -30.33
CA ASN A 121 -14.63 -7.49 -30.35
C ASN A 121 -13.64 -8.64 -30.57
N ASN A 122 -14.10 -9.90 -30.55
CA ASN A 122 -13.25 -11.10 -30.61
C ASN A 122 -12.13 -11.09 -29.53
N GLU A 123 -12.47 -10.60 -28.34
CA GLU A 123 -11.55 -10.36 -27.22
C GLU A 123 -12.14 -10.87 -25.90
N ALA A 124 -11.28 -11.28 -24.96
CA ALA A 124 -11.72 -11.57 -23.59
C ALA A 124 -12.07 -10.27 -22.85
N VAL A 125 -13.22 -10.23 -22.19
CA VAL A 125 -13.73 -9.01 -21.53
C VAL A 125 -13.65 -9.14 -20.01
N ARG A 126 -13.07 -8.12 -19.37
CA ARG A 126 -12.95 -7.96 -17.91
C ARG A 126 -13.77 -6.75 -17.44
N LEU A 127 -14.60 -6.91 -16.40
CA LEU A 127 -15.35 -5.78 -15.82
C LEU A 127 -15.24 -5.66 -14.28
N PRO A 128 -15.38 -4.43 -13.73
CA PRO A 128 -15.21 -4.15 -12.30
C PRO A 128 -16.47 -4.32 -11.42
N HIS A 129 -17.52 -5.01 -11.88
CA HIS A 129 -18.80 -5.04 -11.18
C HIS A 129 -18.95 -6.15 -10.14
N LYS A 130 -19.72 -5.87 -9.08
CA LYS A 130 -20.03 -6.80 -7.98
C LYS A 130 -21.21 -7.70 -8.36
N ILE A 131 -20.91 -8.90 -8.84
CA ILE A 131 -21.91 -9.95 -9.06
C ILE A 131 -21.75 -11.00 -7.95
N ASP A 132 -22.82 -11.24 -7.19
CA ASP A 132 -22.87 -12.33 -6.22
C ASP A 132 -23.30 -13.62 -6.95
N PHE A 133 -22.50 -14.68 -6.83
CA PHE A 133 -22.80 -15.97 -7.46
C PHE A 133 -22.98 -17.09 -6.42
N SER A 134 -23.20 -16.73 -5.14
CA SER A 134 -23.20 -17.70 -4.04
C SER A 134 -24.51 -18.49 -3.90
N SER A 135 -25.61 -18.07 -4.54
CA SER A 135 -26.95 -18.63 -4.31
C SER A 135 -27.49 -19.61 -5.36
N ASP A 136 -27.02 -19.62 -6.62
CA ASP A 136 -27.83 -20.22 -7.72
C ASP A 136 -27.07 -21.04 -8.79
N TYR A 137 -25.90 -21.61 -8.48
CA TYR A 137 -25.27 -22.53 -9.45
C TYR A 137 -25.84 -23.95 -9.34
N ARG A 138 -26.21 -24.54 -10.47
CA ARG A 138 -26.54 -25.97 -10.54
C ARG A 138 -25.27 -26.80 -10.76
N GLN A 139 -25.23 -27.98 -10.13
CA GLN A 139 -24.26 -29.00 -10.49
C GLN A 139 -24.80 -29.71 -11.73
N ALA A 140 -24.17 -29.53 -12.89
CA ALA A 140 -24.46 -30.34 -14.06
C ALA A 140 -23.20 -31.11 -14.46
N ASN A 141 -23.39 -32.33 -14.99
CA ASN A 141 -22.29 -33.20 -15.43
C ASN A 141 -21.81 -32.78 -16.82
N ALA A 142 -21.23 -31.58 -16.94
CA ALA A 142 -20.51 -31.21 -18.15
C ALA A 142 -19.22 -32.05 -18.21
N LYS A 143 -19.02 -32.79 -19.31
CA LYS A 143 -17.87 -33.68 -19.48
C LYS A 143 -16.72 -32.89 -20.11
N ILE A 144 -15.57 -32.85 -19.44
CA ILE A 144 -14.38 -32.15 -19.92
C ILE A 144 -13.31 -33.15 -20.32
N ASP A 145 -12.89 -33.10 -21.58
CA ASP A 145 -11.66 -33.74 -22.06
C ASP A 145 -10.58 -32.65 -22.20
N VAL A 146 -9.42 -32.88 -21.58
CA VAL A 146 -8.30 -31.93 -21.60
C VAL A 146 -7.44 -32.27 -22.81
N THR A 147 -7.69 -31.63 -23.94
CA THR A 147 -6.92 -31.80 -25.16
C THR A 147 -5.71 -30.85 -25.15
N HIS A 148 -4.50 -31.43 -25.07
CA HIS A 148 -3.18 -30.81 -25.28
C HIS A 148 -3.07 -29.28 -25.09
N GLY A 149 -2.88 -28.79 -23.86
CA GLY A 149 -2.53 -27.38 -23.63
C GLY A 149 -3.25 -26.75 -22.45
N TYR A 150 -3.72 -25.52 -22.66
CA TYR A 150 -4.69 -24.82 -21.78
C TYR A 150 -6.09 -24.79 -22.41
N SER A 151 -6.31 -25.69 -23.37
CA SER A 151 -7.56 -25.82 -24.08
C SER A 151 -8.45 -26.89 -23.44
N PHE A 152 -9.76 -26.63 -23.40
CA PHE A 152 -10.76 -27.48 -22.77
C PHE A 152 -11.85 -27.80 -23.76
N ALA A 153 -12.16 -29.09 -23.90
CA ALA A 153 -13.31 -29.54 -24.67
C ALA A 153 -14.44 -29.88 -23.70
N VAL A 154 -15.52 -29.10 -23.69
CA VAL A 154 -16.68 -29.29 -22.82
C VAL A 154 -17.84 -29.85 -23.64
N ARG A 155 -18.37 -30.99 -23.21
CA ARG A 155 -19.59 -31.57 -23.76
C ARG A 155 -20.72 -31.43 -22.75
N TYR A 156 -21.80 -30.80 -23.19
CA TYR A 156 -23.03 -30.61 -22.42
C TYR A 156 -24.00 -31.77 -22.67
N GLU A 157 -24.85 -32.08 -21.69
CA GLU A 157 -25.86 -33.15 -21.83
C GLU A 157 -26.91 -32.77 -22.90
N ASP A 158 -27.35 -31.52 -22.89
CA ASP A 158 -28.18 -30.89 -23.93
C ASP A 158 -27.34 -29.86 -24.69
N THR A 159 -27.46 -29.79 -26.02
CA THR A 159 -26.70 -28.82 -26.84
C THR A 159 -27.23 -27.41 -26.55
N PRO A 160 -26.46 -26.54 -25.86
CA PRO A 160 -26.89 -25.18 -25.58
C PRO A 160 -26.81 -24.32 -26.84
N THR A 161 -27.66 -23.30 -26.92
CA THR A 161 -27.57 -22.27 -27.97
C THR A 161 -26.49 -21.23 -27.68
N LEU A 162 -26.08 -21.10 -26.41
CA LEU A 162 -24.96 -20.28 -25.98
C LEU A 162 -24.17 -21.01 -24.90
N ALA A 163 -22.84 -21.04 -25.02
CA ALA A 163 -21.97 -21.65 -24.03
C ALA A 163 -20.63 -20.89 -23.90
N ALA A 164 -20.50 -20.09 -22.85
CA ALA A 164 -19.26 -19.38 -22.51
C ALA A 164 -18.65 -19.95 -21.23
N LEU A 165 -17.34 -19.80 -21.05
CA LEU A 165 -16.65 -20.20 -19.83
C LEU A 165 -16.39 -18.97 -18.95
N VAL A 166 -16.67 -19.10 -17.66
CA VAL A 166 -16.55 -18.02 -16.68
C VAL A 166 -15.55 -18.43 -15.59
N LEU A 167 -14.50 -17.64 -15.43
CA LEU A 167 -13.54 -17.75 -14.34
C LEU A 167 -13.89 -16.75 -13.25
N LYS A 168 -14.37 -17.21 -12.10
CA LYS A 168 -14.74 -16.35 -10.98
C LYS A 168 -13.73 -16.43 -9.85
N GLN A 169 -13.17 -15.30 -9.44
CA GLN A 169 -12.28 -15.24 -8.28
C GLN A 169 -13.06 -15.50 -6.97
N ARG A 170 -12.58 -16.42 -6.13
CA ARG A 170 -13.17 -16.69 -4.81
C ARG A 170 -13.10 -15.46 -3.92
N ARG A 171 -14.18 -15.20 -3.17
CA ARG A 171 -14.29 -14.10 -2.18
C ARG A 171 -13.99 -12.70 -2.79
N SER A 172 -14.23 -12.57 -4.08
CA SER A 172 -14.02 -11.35 -4.85
C SER A 172 -15.14 -11.22 -5.87
N THR A 173 -15.25 -10.02 -6.44
CA THR A 173 -16.19 -9.69 -7.50
C THR A 173 -15.58 -9.85 -8.89
N ASN A 174 -14.28 -10.12 -8.96
CA ASN A 174 -13.57 -10.28 -10.22
C ASN A 174 -14.01 -11.56 -10.93
N TYR A 175 -14.32 -11.45 -12.22
CA TYR A 175 -14.53 -12.57 -13.12
C TYR A 175 -13.98 -12.24 -14.52
N SER A 176 -13.75 -13.29 -15.30
CA SER A 176 -13.40 -13.20 -16.73
C SER A 176 -14.30 -14.14 -17.50
N VAL A 177 -14.79 -13.69 -18.66
CA VAL A 177 -15.63 -14.48 -19.57
C VAL A 177 -14.81 -14.85 -20.81
N ILE A 178 -14.86 -16.11 -21.20
CA ILE A 178 -14.07 -16.72 -22.26
C ILE A 178 -15.04 -17.36 -23.25
N GLN A 179 -14.87 -17.02 -24.52
CA GLN A 179 -15.69 -17.56 -25.59
C GLN A 179 -15.18 -18.93 -26.04
N ASN A 180 -16.06 -19.72 -26.65
CA ASN A 180 -15.64 -20.96 -27.28
C ASN A 180 -14.94 -20.67 -28.61
N ASP A 181 -13.79 -21.29 -28.84
CA ASP A 181 -13.02 -21.12 -30.08
C ASP A 181 -13.65 -21.87 -31.25
N SER A 182 -14.25 -23.03 -30.97
CA SER A 182 -14.87 -23.88 -31.98
C SER A 182 -15.90 -24.84 -31.37
N VAL A 183 -16.83 -25.29 -32.19
CA VAL A 183 -17.77 -26.37 -31.86
C VAL A 183 -17.55 -27.51 -32.86
N ILE A 184 -17.16 -28.67 -32.38
CA ILE A 184 -16.91 -29.87 -33.20
C ILE A 184 -17.75 -31.01 -32.62
N ASP A 185 -18.64 -31.59 -33.43
CA ASP A 185 -19.51 -32.72 -33.04
C ASP A 185 -20.27 -32.51 -31.72
N GLY A 186 -20.76 -31.28 -31.49
CA GLY A 186 -21.50 -30.91 -30.26
C GLY A 186 -20.61 -30.71 -29.02
N THR A 187 -19.28 -30.65 -29.20
CA THR A 187 -18.30 -30.36 -28.16
C THR A 187 -17.76 -28.96 -28.33
N PHE A 188 -17.78 -28.15 -27.27
CA PHE A 188 -17.34 -26.76 -27.26
C PHE A 188 -15.89 -26.69 -26.77
N ASN A 189 -15.00 -26.13 -27.59
CA ASN A 189 -13.59 -25.96 -27.24
C ASN A 189 -13.33 -24.53 -26.74
N TYR A 190 -12.52 -24.39 -25.69
CA TYR A 190 -12.16 -23.11 -25.08
C TYR A 190 -10.65 -23.03 -24.84
N ASP A 191 -10.03 -21.90 -25.16
CA ASP A 191 -8.64 -21.59 -24.83
C ASP A 191 -8.58 -20.57 -23.68
N LEU A 192 -7.87 -20.93 -22.60
CA LEU A 192 -7.70 -20.05 -21.45
C LEU A 192 -6.50 -19.11 -21.57
N GLU A 193 -5.59 -19.33 -22.53
CA GLU A 193 -4.36 -18.54 -22.64
C GLU A 193 -4.58 -17.01 -22.76
N PRO A 194 -5.59 -16.52 -23.52
CA PRO A 194 -5.83 -15.08 -23.66
C PRO A 194 -6.15 -14.33 -22.36
N VAL A 195 -6.67 -15.01 -21.33
CA VAL A 195 -7.03 -14.35 -20.05
C VAL A 195 -5.95 -14.47 -18.98
N PHE A 196 -4.90 -15.25 -19.21
CA PHE A 196 -3.90 -15.52 -18.19
C PHE A 196 -3.04 -14.32 -17.84
N SER A 197 -2.69 -13.48 -18.83
CA SER A 197 -2.01 -12.20 -18.59
C SER A 197 -2.82 -11.32 -17.65
N ASP A 198 -4.11 -11.16 -17.93
CA ASP A 198 -4.99 -10.27 -17.19
C ASP A 198 -5.18 -10.73 -15.75
N ILE A 199 -5.31 -12.04 -15.54
CA ILE A 199 -5.41 -12.64 -14.21
C ILE A 199 -4.07 -12.47 -13.46
N ILE A 200 -2.92 -12.65 -14.13
CA ILE A 200 -1.60 -12.48 -13.53
C ILE A 200 -1.30 -11.03 -13.17
N ASP A 201 -1.81 -10.07 -13.92
CA ASP A 201 -1.62 -8.64 -13.64
C ASP A 201 -2.51 -8.13 -12.49
N LEU A 202 -3.43 -8.95 -11.97
CA LEU A 202 -4.22 -8.60 -10.78
C LEU A 202 -3.33 -8.45 -9.52
N PRO A 203 -3.52 -7.42 -8.68
CA PRO A 203 -2.64 -7.22 -7.52
C PRO A 203 -2.76 -8.31 -6.44
N LYS A 204 -3.89 -9.01 -6.37
CA LYS A 204 -4.15 -10.04 -5.32
C LYS A 204 -3.99 -11.45 -5.86
N ASN A 205 -3.25 -12.28 -5.12
CA ASN A 205 -3.27 -13.74 -5.26
C ASN A 205 -4.68 -14.28 -4.96
N GLY A 206 -5.02 -15.46 -5.49
CA GLY A 206 -6.34 -16.04 -5.26
C GLY A 206 -6.55 -17.38 -5.95
N ARG A 207 -7.81 -17.81 -5.94
CA ARG A 207 -8.28 -18.98 -6.68
C ARG A 207 -9.47 -18.58 -7.54
N TRP A 208 -9.54 -19.09 -8.75
CA TRP A 208 -10.65 -18.89 -9.67
C TRP A 208 -11.34 -20.23 -9.88
N ASP A 209 -12.64 -20.26 -9.62
CA ASP A 209 -13.47 -21.41 -9.92
C ASP A 209 -14.00 -21.28 -11.35
N MET A 210 -14.05 -22.42 -12.06
CA MET A 210 -14.44 -22.48 -13.46
C MET A 210 -15.91 -22.88 -13.58
N PHE A 211 -16.65 -22.09 -14.36
CA PHE A 211 -18.07 -22.30 -14.62
C PHE A 211 -18.35 -22.21 -16.12
N ALA A 212 -19.41 -22.84 -16.58
CA ALA A 212 -20.01 -22.60 -17.88
C ALA A 212 -21.27 -21.76 -17.70
N LEU A 213 -21.38 -20.68 -18.48
CA LEU A 213 -22.62 -19.94 -18.68
C LEU A 213 -23.32 -20.56 -19.89
N VAL A 214 -24.43 -21.25 -19.65
CA VAL A 214 -25.20 -21.95 -20.68
C VAL A 214 -26.59 -21.35 -20.83
N SER A 215 -27.10 -21.36 -22.05
CA SER A 215 -28.50 -21.07 -22.35
C SER A 215 -29.01 -22.06 -23.40
N SER A 216 -30.28 -22.43 -23.27
CA SER A 216 -31.03 -23.25 -24.23
C SER A 216 -32.23 -22.45 -24.71
N ASP A 217 -32.74 -22.76 -25.91
CA ASP A 217 -33.85 -22.02 -26.52
C ASP A 217 -35.01 -21.75 -25.54
N ASN A 218 -35.32 -20.47 -25.34
CA ASN A 218 -36.36 -19.96 -24.43
C ASN A 218 -36.19 -20.29 -22.94
N GLN A 219 -34.97 -20.57 -22.46
CA GLN A 219 -34.65 -20.71 -21.03
C GLN A 219 -33.75 -19.57 -20.52
N PRO A 220 -33.85 -19.20 -19.23
CA PRO A 220 -32.92 -18.25 -18.62
C PRO A 220 -31.49 -18.81 -18.57
N PHE A 221 -30.50 -17.91 -18.54
CA PHE A 221 -29.09 -18.29 -18.40
C PHE A 221 -28.85 -19.04 -17.09
N GLU A 222 -28.15 -20.16 -17.17
CA GLU A 222 -27.71 -20.94 -16.02
C GLU A 222 -26.18 -20.93 -15.91
N LEU A 223 -25.67 -20.74 -14.69
CA LEU A 223 -24.26 -20.91 -14.40
C LEU A 223 -24.02 -22.31 -13.81
N VAL A 224 -23.22 -23.09 -14.50
CA VAL A 224 -22.94 -24.49 -14.19
C VAL A 224 -21.49 -24.64 -13.78
N ARG A 225 -21.21 -25.22 -12.60
CA ARG A 225 -19.84 -25.49 -12.19
C ARG A 225 -19.28 -26.70 -12.95
N LEU A 226 -18.06 -26.59 -13.45
CA LEU A 226 -17.43 -27.59 -14.31
C LEU A 226 -16.63 -28.62 -13.49
N TYR A 227 -16.85 -29.91 -13.77
CA TYR A 227 -16.23 -31.04 -13.07
C TYR A 227 -15.56 -32.03 -14.04
N LEU A 228 -14.57 -32.78 -13.57
CA LEU A 228 -13.96 -33.88 -14.32
C LEU A 228 -14.90 -35.11 -14.37
N ASP A 229 -15.05 -35.71 -15.55
CA ASP A 229 -15.75 -36.99 -15.76
C ASP A 229 -14.77 -38.16 -15.52
N GLY A 230 -15.13 -39.08 -14.60
CA GLY A 230 -14.30 -40.23 -14.20
C GLY A 230 -13.77 -40.18 -12.76
N ASP A 231 -12.92 -41.16 -12.43
CA ASP A 231 -12.28 -41.27 -11.11
C ASP A 231 -11.19 -40.19 -10.94
N LEU A 232 -11.08 -39.65 -9.72
CA LEU A 232 -9.94 -38.81 -9.36
C LEU A 232 -8.65 -39.62 -9.58
N PRO A 233 -7.59 -39.01 -10.13
CA PRO A 233 -6.29 -39.65 -10.11
C PRO A 233 -5.93 -40.03 -8.65
N VAL A 234 -5.42 -41.25 -8.47
CA VAL A 234 -5.34 -42.00 -7.20
C VAL A 234 -4.50 -41.29 -6.10
N HIS A 235 -3.77 -40.22 -6.44
CA HIS A 235 -2.92 -39.46 -5.52
C HIS A 235 -3.21 -37.94 -5.54
N ASP A 236 -3.19 -37.32 -4.35
CA ASP A 236 -3.55 -35.91 -4.12
C ASP A 236 -2.73 -34.88 -4.92
N ASN A 237 -1.49 -35.23 -5.30
CA ASN A 237 -0.55 -34.43 -6.08
C ASN A 237 -0.83 -34.47 -7.61
N GLN A 238 -1.60 -35.45 -8.09
CA GLN A 238 -2.02 -35.55 -9.50
C GLN A 238 -3.23 -34.67 -9.82
N ARG A 239 -3.83 -34.03 -8.81
CA ARG A 239 -4.88 -33.00 -9.01
C ARG A 239 -4.34 -31.72 -9.65
N PHE A 240 -3.03 -31.47 -9.55
CA PHE A 240 -2.38 -30.31 -10.15
C PHE A 240 -1.97 -30.63 -11.58
N LEU A 241 -2.57 -29.91 -12.53
CA LEU A 241 -2.41 -30.11 -13.97
C LEU A 241 -1.26 -29.22 -14.49
N LYS A 242 -1.52 -28.39 -15.51
CA LYS A 242 -0.52 -27.54 -16.18
C LYS A 242 -0.32 -26.20 -15.47
N THR A 243 0.90 -25.67 -15.54
CA THR A 243 1.31 -24.39 -14.95
C THR A 243 1.65 -23.40 -16.05
N TYR A 244 0.98 -22.25 -16.06
CA TYR A 244 1.30 -21.13 -16.93
C TYR A 244 2.23 -20.15 -16.22
N ASP A 245 3.34 -19.86 -16.89
CA ASP A 245 4.37 -18.94 -16.44
C ASP A 245 4.44 -17.76 -17.40
N THR A 246 4.49 -16.54 -16.87
CA THR A 246 4.59 -15.31 -17.67
C THR A 246 6.01 -14.79 -17.82
N ASN A 247 7.00 -15.38 -17.11
CA ASN A 247 8.39 -14.89 -17.03
C ASN A 247 8.50 -13.39 -16.65
N LYS A 248 7.43 -12.76 -16.13
CA LYS A 248 7.37 -11.30 -15.94
C LYS A 248 8.17 -10.81 -14.73
N THR A 249 8.53 -11.68 -13.79
CA THR A 249 9.26 -11.30 -12.56
C THR A 249 10.29 -12.35 -12.16
N PHE A 250 11.23 -11.96 -11.31
CA PHE A 250 12.26 -12.84 -10.75
C PHE A 250 11.65 -14.07 -10.04
N ASP A 251 12.29 -15.24 -10.19
CA ASP A 251 11.85 -16.60 -9.79
C ASP A 251 10.97 -16.68 -8.50
N VAL A 252 11.38 -16.01 -7.41
CA VAL A 252 10.68 -16.10 -6.12
C VAL A 252 9.46 -15.19 -5.99
N ALA A 253 9.43 -14.09 -6.74
CA ALA A 253 8.25 -13.22 -6.87
C ALA A 253 7.33 -13.66 -8.03
N ASN A 254 7.84 -14.55 -8.90
CA ASN A 254 7.15 -14.96 -10.11
C ASN A 254 5.77 -15.55 -9.84
N LYS A 255 4.76 -14.86 -10.37
CA LYS A 255 3.36 -15.24 -10.26
C LYS A 255 3.04 -16.22 -11.38
N GLN A 256 2.67 -17.42 -10.98
CA GLN A 256 2.25 -18.48 -11.89
C GLN A 256 0.76 -18.76 -11.71
N LEU A 257 0.14 -19.28 -12.77
CA LEU A 257 -1.20 -19.84 -12.74
C LEU A 257 -1.11 -21.35 -12.81
N GLN A 258 -1.57 -22.02 -11.76
CA GLN A 258 -1.66 -23.47 -11.71
C GLN A 258 -3.10 -23.90 -11.91
N LEU A 259 -3.36 -24.60 -13.00
CA LEU A 259 -4.61 -25.32 -13.18
C LEU A 259 -4.62 -26.56 -12.27
N TYR A 260 -5.71 -26.78 -11.55
CA TYR A 260 -5.87 -27.94 -10.68
C TYR A 260 -7.33 -28.35 -10.51
N LEU A 261 -7.53 -29.58 -10.03
CA LEU A 261 -8.81 -30.14 -9.65
C LEU A 261 -9.03 -29.99 -8.14
N THR A 262 -10.18 -29.48 -7.75
CA THR A 262 -10.59 -29.44 -6.35
C THR A 262 -10.93 -30.85 -5.84
N THR A 263 -11.07 -31.01 -4.51
CA THR A 263 -11.40 -32.30 -3.88
C THR A 263 -12.72 -32.88 -4.36
N ASP A 264 -13.65 -32.03 -4.79
CA ASP A 264 -14.94 -32.40 -5.38
C ASP A 264 -14.89 -32.57 -6.92
N ARG A 265 -13.70 -32.61 -7.52
CA ARG A 265 -13.42 -32.75 -8.97
C ARG A 265 -13.71 -31.51 -9.82
N GLY A 266 -13.91 -30.35 -9.20
CA GLY A 266 -14.14 -29.10 -9.93
C GLY A 266 -12.86 -28.52 -10.52
N PHE A 267 -12.93 -27.94 -11.71
CA PHE A 267 -11.78 -27.24 -12.30
C PHE A 267 -11.58 -25.87 -11.65
N SER A 268 -10.32 -25.53 -11.37
CA SER A 268 -9.95 -24.27 -10.75
C SER A 268 -8.54 -23.84 -11.15
N LEU A 269 -8.30 -22.53 -11.11
CA LEU A 269 -6.99 -21.93 -11.28
C LEU A 269 -6.51 -21.35 -9.96
N ALA A 270 -5.25 -21.56 -9.61
CA ALA A 270 -4.60 -20.93 -8.47
C ALA A 270 -3.54 -19.95 -8.97
N LYS A 271 -3.65 -18.68 -8.55
CA LYS A 271 -2.60 -17.68 -8.77
C LYS A 271 -1.78 -17.52 -7.49
N ASN A 272 -0.53 -17.91 -7.55
CA ASN A 272 0.40 -17.73 -6.44
C ASN A 272 1.85 -17.68 -6.93
N THR A 273 2.81 -17.54 -6.02
CA THR A 273 4.23 -17.68 -6.38
C THR A 273 4.57 -19.15 -6.65
N ALA A 274 5.53 -19.40 -7.55
CA ALA A 274 5.99 -20.74 -7.91
C ALA A 274 6.25 -21.62 -6.67
N GLY A 275 7.03 -21.09 -5.71
CA GLY A 275 7.34 -21.80 -4.46
C GLY A 275 6.13 -22.08 -3.55
N ASN A 276 5.07 -21.28 -3.61
CA ASN A 276 3.84 -21.57 -2.84
C ASN A 276 2.98 -22.63 -3.54
N LEU A 277 2.86 -22.58 -4.87
CA LEU A 277 2.15 -23.60 -5.65
C LEU A 277 2.83 -24.96 -5.49
N LEU A 278 4.16 -25.00 -5.48
CA LEU A 278 4.92 -26.22 -5.22
C LEU A 278 4.60 -26.82 -3.84
N LYS A 279 4.56 -25.99 -2.78
CA LYS A 279 4.21 -26.46 -1.44
C LYS A 279 2.81 -27.04 -1.38
N GLU A 280 1.84 -26.38 -2.03
CA GLU A 280 0.47 -26.90 -2.11
C GLU A 280 0.40 -28.22 -2.88
N LYS A 281 1.18 -28.37 -3.96
CA LYS A 281 1.21 -29.57 -4.80
C LYS A 281 1.74 -30.81 -4.07
N HIS A 282 2.81 -30.63 -3.29
CA HIS A 282 3.50 -31.72 -2.61
C HIS A 282 3.13 -31.86 -1.14
N ASP A 283 2.17 -31.08 -0.65
CA ASP A 283 1.79 -30.96 0.76
C ASP A 283 3.02 -30.73 1.66
N MET A 284 3.84 -29.76 1.25
CA MET A 284 5.12 -29.48 1.91
C MET A 284 4.95 -28.49 3.07
N ILE A 285 5.40 -28.92 4.24
CA ILE A 285 5.58 -28.05 5.40
C ILE A 285 7.08 -27.89 5.63
N LEU A 286 7.53 -26.63 5.56
CA LEU A 286 8.93 -26.25 5.70
C LEU A 286 9.15 -25.54 7.03
N THR A 287 9.89 -26.18 7.93
CA THR A 287 10.12 -25.72 9.31
C THR A 287 11.60 -25.55 9.60
N THR A 288 12.00 -24.40 10.13
CA THR A 288 13.34 -24.22 10.68
C THR A 288 13.43 -24.95 12.02
N SER A 289 14.14 -26.09 12.06
CA SER A 289 14.21 -26.94 13.25
C SER A 289 15.33 -26.52 14.21
N ALA A 290 16.43 -25.98 13.68
CA ALA A 290 17.54 -25.47 14.48
C ALA A 290 18.24 -24.27 13.84
N TYR A 291 18.70 -23.35 14.68
CA TYR A 291 19.58 -22.24 14.31
C TYR A 291 20.60 -22.00 15.41
N LYS A 292 21.87 -21.86 15.06
CA LYS A 292 22.96 -21.44 15.95
C LYS A 292 23.97 -20.61 15.18
N HIS A 293 24.78 -19.84 15.89
CA HIS A 293 25.97 -19.23 15.33
C HIS A 293 27.13 -19.31 16.32
N HIS A 294 28.35 -19.22 15.79
CA HIS A 294 29.57 -19.08 16.55
C HIS A 294 30.55 -18.21 15.75
N GLY A 295 30.83 -17.00 16.24
CA GLY A 295 31.58 -16.01 15.48
C GLY A 295 30.80 -15.63 14.22
N THR A 296 31.43 -15.76 13.05
CA THR A 296 30.83 -15.50 11.74
C THR A 296 30.16 -16.72 11.11
N THR A 297 30.32 -17.90 11.73
CA THR A 297 29.75 -19.15 11.23
C THR A 297 28.32 -19.35 11.73
N ILE A 298 27.39 -19.55 10.81
CA ILE A 298 26.00 -19.94 11.10
C ILE A 298 25.79 -21.43 10.86
N GLN A 299 24.92 -22.04 11.67
CA GLN A 299 24.40 -23.38 11.50
C GLN A 299 22.88 -23.30 11.42
N LEU A 300 22.31 -23.88 10.38
CA LEU A 300 20.88 -23.85 10.10
C LEU A 300 20.41 -25.26 9.73
N ALA A 301 19.25 -25.66 10.26
CA ALA A 301 18.59 -26.90 9.89
C ALA A 301 17.12 -26.65 9.56
N VAL A 302 16.66 -27.29 8.49
CA VAL A 302 15.29 -27.18 7.98
C VAL A 302 14.72 -28.59 7.83
N GLU A 303 13.50 -28.78 8.32
CA GLU A 303 12.69 -29.98 8.15
C GLU A 303 11.71 -29.73 7.00
N VAL A 304 11.68 -30.66 6.05
CA VAL A 304 10.76 -30.69 4.91
C VAL A 304 9.86 -31.91 5.10
N ALA A 305 8.69 -31.70 5.71
CA ALA A 305 7.65 -32.72 5.78
C ALA A 305 6.84 -32.66 4.49
N THR A 306 6.66 -33.81 3.82
CA THR A 306 6.01 -33.89 2.50
C THR A 306 5.37 -35.25 2.34
N ALA A 307 4.19 -35.30 1.70
CA ALA A 307 3.55 -36.56 1.32
C ALA A 307 4.18 -37.17 0.05
N SER A 308 4.94 -36.37 -0.71
CA SER A 308 5.62 -36.76 -1.95
C SER A 308 7.09 -37.06 -1.75
N GLN A 309 7.60 -38.06 -2.47
CA GLN A 309 9.04 -38.34 -2.57
C GLN A 309 9.72 -37.29 -3.46
N LEU A 310 10.74 -36.63 -2.93
CA LEU A 310 11.59 -35.64 -3.59
C LEU A 310 13.00 -36.22 -3.83
N ASP A 311 13.71 -35.73 -4.85
CA ASP A 311 15.13 -36.06 -5.02
C ASP A 311 15.96 -35.32 -3.96
N ALA A 312 16.67 -36.06 -3.12
CA ALA A 312 17.50 -35.51 -2.06
C ALA A 312 18.68 -34.67 -2.60
N ASN A 313 19.13 -34.90 -3.83
CA ASN A 313 20.23 -34.13 -4.44
C ASN A 313 19.80 -32.73 -4.86
N ASP A 314 18.50 -32.53 -5.12
CA ASP A 314 17.94 -31.26 -5.56
C ASP A 314 17.58 -30.34 -4.38
N LEU A 315 17.61 -30.87 -3.14
CA LEU A 315 17.25 -30.15 -1.93
C LEU A 315 18.44 -29.39 -1.35
N GLN A 316 18.37 -28.05 -1.36
CA GLN A 316 19.37 -27.19 -0.74
C GLN A 316 18.73 -26.06 0.06
N ILE A 317 19.33 -25.70 1.20
CA ILE A 317 18.92 -24.51 1.93
C ILE A 317 19.50 -23.29 1.20
N ALA A 318 18.67 -22.27 1.00
CA ALA A 318 19.10 -20.99 0.46
C ALA A 318 18.57 -19.84 1.33
N ILE A 319 19.21 -18.68 1.24
CA ILE A 319 18.61 -17.41 1.67
C ILE A 319 18.40 -16.50 0.46
N VAL A 320 17.24 -15.86 0.40
CA VAL A 320 16.85 -14.98 -0.70
C VAL A 320 16.58 -13.59 -0.13
N GLN A 321 17.17 -12.57 -0.74
CA GLN A 321 16.92 -11.18 -0.39
C GLN A 321 15.49 -10.80 -0.77
N ARG A 322 14.80 -10.05 0.10
CA ARG A 322 13.53 -9.42 -0.26
C ARG A 322 13.79 -8.19 -1.15
N ASN A 323 14.12 -8.42 -2.41
CA ASN A 323 14.16 -7.38 -3.45
C ASN A 323 13.22 -7.81 -4.60
N PRO A 324 12.22 -7.00 -4.96
CA PRO A 324 11.32 -7.35 -6.05
C PRO A 324 11.96 -7.19 -7.45
N ASP A 325 12.99 -6.36 -7.60
CA ASP A 325 13.67 -6.04 -8.87
C ASP A 325 14.99 -6.81 -9.08
N GLU A 326 15.47 -7.58 -8.09
CA GLU A 326 16.67 -8.40 -8.26
C GLU A 326 16.57 -9.74 -7.53
N PHE A 327 16.88 -10.82 -8.23
CA PHE A 327 16.96 -12.15 -7.62
C PHE A 327 18.32 -12.40 -6.94
N ASN A 328 18.47 -11.88 -5.73
CA ASN A 328 19.67 -12.12 -4.92
C ASN A 328 19.49 -13.35 -4.04
N VAL A 329 20.03 -14.49 -4.48
CA VAL A 329 20.05 -15.75 -3.75
C VAL A 329 21.45 -16.12 -3.28
N ARG A 330 21.53 -16.78 -2.11
CA ARG A 330 22.73 -17.46 -1.65
C ARG A 330 22.38 -18.88 -1.26
N GLU A 331 22.91 -19.82 -2.04
CA GLU A 331 22.72 -21.25 -1.82
C GLU A 331 23.76 -21.78 -0.85
N PHE A 332 23.31 -22.60 0.10
CA PHE A 332 24.18 -23.23 1.07
C PHE A 332 24.46 -24.68 0.68
N THR A 333 25.73 -25.10 0.80
CA THR A 333 26.08 -26.52 0.81
C THR A 333 25.29 -27.22 1.92
N THR A 334 24.43 -28.17 1.55
CA THR A 334 23.43 -28.76 2.44
C THR A 334 23.63 -30.26 2.53
N GLN A 335 23.62 -30.79 3.76
CA GLN A 335 23.54 -32.23 4.02
C GLN A 335 22.07 -32.61 4.18
N VAL A 336 21.63 -33.62 3.44
CA VAL A 336 20.25 -34.10 3.43
C VAL A 336 20.18 -35.50 4.03
N LYS A 337 19.24 -35.71 4.96
CA LYS A 337 18.90 -37.03 5.51
C LYS A 337 17.40 -37.24 5.39
N TYR A 338 16.97 -38.44 5.01
CA TYR A 338 15.54 -38.78 4.93
C TYR A 338 15.20 -39.82 5.99
N ALA A 339 14.18 -39.54 6.81
CA ALA A 339 13.65 -40.47 7.81
C ALA A 339 12.17 -40.15 8.09
N ASP A 340 11.35 -41.18 8.28
CA ASP A 340 9.94 -41.08 8.68
C ASP A 340 9.09 -40.10 7.84
N GLY A 341 9.33 -40.03 6.53
CA GLY A 341 8.59 -39.13 5.63
C GLY A 341 9.05 -37.66 5.66
N VAL A 342 10.19 -37.37 6.31
CA VAL A 342 10.73 -36.02 6.48
C VAL A 342 12.16 -35.96 5.94
N TYR A 343 12.45 -34.92 5.16
CA TYR A 343 13.82 -34.57 4.80
C TYR A 343 14.40 -33.57 5.82
N TYR A 344 15.52 -33.94 6.43
CA TYR A 344 16.29 -33.12 7.34
C TYR A 344 17.47 -32.52 6.60
N LEU A 345 17.38 -31.23 6.31
CA LEU A 345 18.44 -30.45 5.68
C LEU A 345 19.24 -29.76 6.77
N SER A 346 20.56 -29.79 6.66
CA SER A 346 21.44 -29.07 7.58
C SER A 346 22.62 -28.45 6.86
N THR A 347 23.02 -27.26 7.28
CA THR A 347 24.15 -26.53 6.71
C THR A 347 24.94 -25.79 7.78
N GLN A 348 26.23 -25.58 7.49
CA GLN A 348 27.13 -24.75 8.26
C GLN A 348 27.93 -23.86 7.31
N GLN A 349 27.88 -22.55 7.51
CA GLN A 349 28.44 -21.58 6.57
C GLN A 349 29.06 -20.37 7.26
N ASP A 350 30.14 -19.87 6.70
CA ASP A 350 30.84 -18.68 7.20
C ASP A 350 30.41 -17.42 6.43
N LEU A 351 29.69 -16.53 7.12
CA LEU A 351 29.16 -15.31 6.53
C LEU A 351 30.24 -14.30 6.14
N ALA A 352 31.46 -14.39 6.70
CA ALA A 352 32.55 -13.49 6.35
C ALA A 352 32.99 -13.60 4.87
N THR A 353 32.67 -14.72 4.22
CA THR A 353 33.03 -14.97 2.82
C THR A 353 32.05 -14.35 1.82
N TRP A 354 30.96 -13.75 2.29
CA TRP A 354 29.80 -13.43 1.45
C TRP A 354 29.60 -11.93 1.28
N LYS A 355 29.34 -11.51 0.04
CA LYS A 355 28.81 -10.18 -0.25
C LYS A 355 27.31 -10.18 -0.02
N MET A 356 26.88 -9.51 1.04
CA MET A 356 25.47 -9.38 1.41
C MET A 356 24.99 -7.98 1.07
N PHE A 357 23.78 -7.90 0.53
CA PHE A 357 23.06 -6.66 0.38
C PHE A 357 22.27 -6.35 1.65
N ALA A 358 22.12 -5.06 1.94
CA ALA A 358 21.30 -4.60 3.05
C ALA A 358 19.84 -5.11 2.93
N GLN A 359 19.11 -5.03 4.03
CA GLN A 359 17.69 -5.40 4.20
C GLN A 359 17.46 -6.85 4.66
N TYR A 360 16.34 -7.44 4.25
CA TYR A 360 15.77 -8.67 4.79
C TYR A 360 16.10 -9.85 3.90
N TRP A 361 16.48 -10.95 4.54
CA TRP A 361 16.79 -12.23 3.90
C TRP A 361 15.88 -13.29 4.48
N ASP A 362 15.19 -14.02 3.63
CA ASP A 362 14.30 -15.12 4.01
C ASP A 362 14.93 -16.46 3.73
N VAL A 363 14.60 -17.46 4.54
CA VAL A 363 15.06 -18.83 4.33
C VAL A 363 14.16 -19.53 3.32
N PHE A 364 14.79 -20.20 2.36
CA PHE A 364 14.16 -20.98 1.32
C PHE A 364 14.78 -22.38 1.25
N VAL A 365 14.03 -23.31 0.68
CA VAL A 365 14.54 -24.59 0.19
C VAL A 365 14.46 -24.57 -1.33
N LYS A 366 15.62 -24.68 -1.98
CA LYS A 366 15.74 -24.94 -3.40
C LYS A 366 15.31 -26.38 -3.68
N THR A 367 14.59 -26.54 -4.76
CA THR A 367 14.04 -27.80 -5.28
C THR A 367 13.71 -27.59 -6.75
N HIS A 368 13.33 -28.63 -7.47
CA HIS A 368 12.85 -28.50 -8.84
C HIS A 368 11.31 -28.51 -8.89
N ASP A 369 10.76 -27.84 -9.90
CA ASP A 369 9.33 -27.90 -10.23
C ASP A 369 8.98 -29.15 -11.06
N ALA A 370 7.72 -29.24 -11.50
CA ALA A 370 7.20 -30.39 -12.23
C ALA A 370 7.78 -30.55 -13.64
N GLN A 371 8.39 -29.49 -14.18
CA GLN A 371 9.01 -29.43 -15.50
C GLN A 371 10.55 -29.51 -15.42
N GLY A 372 11.10 -29.63 -14.20
CA GLY A 372 12.54 -29.71 -13.94
C GLY A 372 13.25 -28.36 -13.83
N ALA A 373 12.51 -27.24 -13.78
CA ALA A 373 13.09 -25.93 -13.53
C ALA A 373 13.38 -25.73 -12.03
N VAL A 374 14.42 -24.97 -11.72
CA VAL A 374 14.76 -24.64 -10.33
C VAL A 374 13.66 -23.75 -9.74
N THR A 375 13.25 -24.03 -8.50
CA THR A 375 12.26 -23.25 -7.75
C THR A 375 12.65 -23.16 -6.29
N TYR A 376 12.31 -22.05 -5.64
CA TYR A 376 12.59 -21.84 -4.22
C TYR A 376 11.29 -21.78 -3.41
N ALA A 377 11.13 -22.73 -2.50
CA ALA A 377 10.01 -22.78 -1.57
C ALA A 377 10.36 -22.09 -0.26
N ARG A 378 9.61 -21.06 0.13
CA ARG A 378 9.87 -20.29 1.36
C ARG A 378 9.59 -21.12 2.60
N VAL A 379 10.54 -21.12 3.54
CA VAL A 379 10.38 -21.68 4.88
C VAL A 379 9.50 -20.74 5.70
N VAL A 380 8.36 -21.24 6.18
CA VAL A 380 7.31 -20.42 6.79
C VAL A 380 7.16 -20.65 8.29
N GLU A 381 7.78 -21.68 8.84
CA GLU A 381 7.70 -22.02 10.26
C GLU A 381 9.08 -22.11 10.92
N ALA A 382 9.11 -21.91 12.24
CA ALA A 382 10.26 -22.14 13.08
C ALA A 382 9.86 -22.90 14.34
N SER A 383 10.69 -23.87 14.75
CA SER A 383 10.42 -24.69 15.94
C SER A 383 10.37 -23.83 17.22
N THR A 384 9.64 -24.28 18.24
CA THR A 384 9.55 -23.57 19.53
C THR A 384 10.91 -23.28 20.14
N LYS A 385 11.89 -24.16 19.91
CA LYS A 385 13.28 -23.98 20.34
C LYS A 385 13.95 -22.82 19.63
N VAL A 386 13.81 -22.71 18.31
CA VAL A 386 14.36 -21.60 17.51
C VAL A 386 13.69 -20.28 17.90
N LEU A 387 12.35 -20.27 18.03
CA LEU A 387 11.60 -19.11 18.49
C LEU A 387 12.12 -18.59 19.83
N TYR A 388 12.22 -19.48 20.83
CA TYR A 388 12.75 -19.12 22.14
C TYR A 388 14.20 -18.62 22.08
N GLN A 389 15.06 -19.28 21.30
CA GLN A 389 16.47 -18.90 21.20
C GLN A 389 16.66 -17.50 20.62
N VAL A 390 15.94 -17.17 19.53
CA VAL A 390 16.01 -15.87 18.87
C VAL A 390 15.42 -14.77 19.76
N GLN A 391 14.27 -15.02 20.38
CA GLN A 391 13.56 -14.01 21.20
C GLN A 391 14.18 -13.79 22.58
N ALA A 392 14.80 -14.81 23.19
CA ALA A 392 15.38 -14.68 24.53
C ALA A 392 16.72 -13.95 24.53
N HIS A 393 17.47 -13.99 23.43
CA HIS A 393 18.82 -13.44 23.35
C HIS A 393 19.08 -12.65 22.06
N PRO A 394 18.32 -11.57 21.80
CA PRO A 394 18.41 -10.84 20.53
C PRO A 394 19.79 -10.25 20.27
N ILE A 395 20.52 -9.85 21.31
CA ILE A 395 21.87 -9.29 21.20
C ILE A 395 22.89 -10.40 20.96
N ARG A 396 22.82 -11.51 21.71
CA ARG A 396 23.77 -12.63 21.51
C ARG A 396 23.55 -13.32 20.17
N GLY A 397 22.38 -13.19 19.56
CA GLY A 397 22.09 -13.69 18.22
C GLY A 397 22.75 -12.91 17.08
N GLN A 398 23.37 -11.76 17.37
CA GLN A 398 24.02 -10.92 16.35
C GLN A 398 25.39 -11.49 15.97
N VAL A 399 25.60 -11.61 14.67
CA VAL A 399 26.89 -11.87 14.03
C VAL A 399 27.45 -10.53 13.58
N HIS A 400 28.65 -10.18 14.05
CA HIS A 400 29.33 -8.94 13.69
C HIS A 400 30.32 -9.21 12.55
N LEU A 401 30.17 -8.46 11.45
CA LEU A 401 30.97 -8.55 10.23
C LEU A 401 31.62 -7.17 10.02
N ASP A 402 32.78 -6.94 10.62
CA ASP A 402 33.47 -5.64 10.66
C ASP A 402 32.55 -4.48 11.12
N SER A 403 32.07 -3.65 10.19
CA SER A 403 31.15 -2.54 10.45
C SER A 403 29.67 -2.90 10.34
N ASP A 404 29.38 -4.09 9.84
CA ASP A 404 28.04 -4.57 9.54
C ASP A 404 27.60 -5.64 10.55
N ILE A 405 26.30 -5.89 10.58
CA ILE A 405 25.69 -6.90 11.43
C ILE A 405 24.70 -7.76 10.65
N PHE A 406 24.75 -9.05 10.96
CA PHE A 406 23.80 -10.05 10.50
C PHE A 406 23.11 -10.67 11.71
N TYR A 407 21.79 -10.65 11.78
CA TYR A 407 21.08 -11.23 12.92
C TYR A 407 19.73 -11.83 12.56
N PRO A 408 19.32 -12.89 13.28
CA PRO A 408 18.03 -13.53 13.09
C PRO A 408 16.90 -12.70 13.73
N TYR A 409 15.72 -12.75 13.13
CA TYR A 409 14.48 -12.31 13.74
C TYR A 409 13.34 -13.24 13.34
N ILE A 410 12.27 -13.24 14.13
CA ILE A 410 11.05 -14.00 13.84
C ILE A 410 10.04 -13.06 13.18
N THR A 411 9.51 -13.47 12.03
CA THR A 411 8.46 -12.71 11.33
C THR A 411 7.12 -12.79 12.08
N LYS A 412 6.17 -11.91 11.73
CA LYS A 412 4.80 -11.97 12.30
C LYS A 412 4.13 -13.34 12.10
N ASN A 413 4.51 -14.06 11.04
CA ASN A 413 3.95 -15.37 10.69
C ASN A 413 4.72 -16.54 11.34
N GLY A 414 5.72 -16.26 12.19
CA GLY A 414 6.46 -17.30 12.92
C GLY A 414 7.66 -17.90 12.17
N SER A 415 8.00 -17.40 10.98
CA SER A 415 9.17 -17.86 10.23
C SER A 415 10.47 -17.25 10.74
N LEU A 416 11.58 -17.97 10.61
CA LEU A 416 12.92 -17.40 10.78
C LEU A 416 13.32 -16.60 9.54
N SER A 417 13.77 -15.37 9.75
CA SER A 417 14.36 -14.52 8.72
C SER A 417 15.59 -13.82 9.29
N PHE A 418 16.39 -13.21 8.42
CA PHE A 418 17.60 -12.50 8.78
C PHE A 418 17.55 -11.05 8.30
N THR A 419 18.29 -10.20 9.00
CA THR A 419 18.57 -8.84 8.55
C THR A 419 20.07 -8.67 8.42
N TYR A 420 20.51 -8.09 7.31
CA TYR A 420 21.86 -7.60 7.11
C TYR A 420 21.82 -6.09 6.97
N ARG A 421 22.68 -5.38 7.72
CA ARG A 421 22.81 -3.93 7.62
C ARG A 421 24.09 -3.43 8.28
N HIS A 422 24.42 -2.18 7.99
CA HIS A 422 25.38 -1.44 8.78
C HIS A 422 24.93 -1.32 10.24
N ARG A 423 25.89 -1.43 11.16
CA ARG A 423 25.62 -1.29 12.59
C ARG A 423 25.44 0.17 12.94
N GLU A 424 24.41 0.48 13.72
CA GLU A 424 24.22 1.83 14.23
C GLU A 424 25.19 2.11 15.38
N THR A 425 25.73 3.32 15.43
CA THR A 425 26.76 3.72 16.41
C THR A 425 26.29 3.58 17.87
N PHE A 426 24.98 3.72 18.10
CA PHE A 426 24.37 3.59 19.42
C PHE A 426 24.11 2.14 19.88
N GLU A 427 24.34 1.13 19.04
CA GLU A 427 24.15 -0.29 19.35
C GLU A 427 25.34 -0.90 20.10
N ASN A 428 25.69 -0.33 21.25
CA ASN A 428 26.87 -0.72 22.03
C ASN A 428 26.52 -1.29 23.41
N PRO A 429 27.41 -2.11 24.02
CA PRO A 429 27.19 -2.70 25.34
C PRO A 429 26.82 -1.72 26.45
N GLN A 430 27.31 -0.47 26.38
CA GLN A 430 27.02 0.55 27.40
C GLN A 430 25.55 0.98 27.36
N ASN A 431 24.99 1.21 26.18
CA ASN A 431 23.59 1.59 26.04
C ASN A 431 22.65 0.45 26.44
N TYR A 432 22.99 -0.81 26.13
CA TYR A 432 22.24 -1.97 26.64
C TYR A 432 22.29 -2.10 28.16
N PHE A 433 23.43 -1.78 28.77
CA PHE A 433 23.55 -1.75 30.23
C PHE A 433 22.67 -0.66 30.84
N LYS A 434 22.67 0.56 30.25
CA LYS A 434 21.78 1.66 30.68
C LYS A 434 20.31 1.26 30.55
N GLU A 435 19.91 0.65 29.44
CA GLU A 435 18.55 0.16 29.22
C GLU A 435 18.16 -0.87 30.29
N SER A 436 19.02 -1.85 30.53
CA SER A 436 18.79 -2.90 31.54
C SER A 436 18.66 -2.32 32.95
N LEU A 437 19.52 -1.36 33.30
CA LEU A 437 19.46 -0.67 34.58
C LEU A 437 18.17 0.15 34.71
N ALA A 438 17.78 0.86 33.65
CA ALA A 438 16.57 1.68 33.62
C ALA A 438 15.30 0.82 33.73
N TYR A 439 15.28 -0.34 33.08
CA TYR A 439 14.21 -1.31 33.20
C TYR A 439 13.98 -1.73 34.66
N TRP A 440 15.04 -2.08 35.39
CA TRP A 440 14.94 -2.43 36.81
C TRP A 440 14.57 -1.22 37.67
N TYR A 441 15.13 -0.05 37.39
CA TYR A 441 14.78 1.19 38.08
C TYR A 441 13.28 1.49 37.97
N VAL A 442 12.71 1.44 36.76
CA VAL A 442 11.27 1.68 36.55
C VAL A 442 10.41 0.57 37.13
N ARG A 443 10.90 -0.68 37.22
CA ARG A 443 10.15 -1.71 37.96
C ARG A 443 10.06 -1.44 39.46
N ILE A 444 11.11 -0.86 40.06
CA ILE A 444 11.15 -0.53 41.49
C ILE A 444 10.37 0.77 41.79
N PHE A 445 10.61 1.82 41.01
CA PHE A 445 10.10 3.18 41.24
C PHE A 445 8.95 3.60 40.30
N GLY A 446 8.46 2.69 39.47
CA GLY A 446 7.49 3.00 38.41
C GLY A 446 6.16 3.53 38.92
N LYS A 447 5.74 3.17 40.14
CA LYS A 447 4.50 3.73 40.72
C LYS A 447 4.58 5.24 40.91
N GLN A 448 5.73 5.75 41.36
CA GLN A 448 5.94 7.19 41.56
C GLN A 448 6.13 7.91 40.23
N LEU A 449 6.83 7.29 39.28
CA LEU A 449 7.06 7.87 37.95
C LEU A 449 5.76 7.98 37.16
N ARG A 450 4.90 6.96 37.17
CA ARG A 450 3.62 6.96 36.45
C ARG A 450 2.63 8.02 36.94
N LYS A 451 2.69 8.41 38.22
CA LYS A 451 1.84 9.49 38.76
C LYS A 451 2.12 10.86 38.12
N ARG A 452 3.22 10.98 37.37
CA ARG A 452 3.59 12.24 36.71
C ARG A 452 2.91 12.42 35.36
N HIS A 453 2.31 11.39 34.77
CA HIS A 453 1.74 11.44 33.42
C HIS A 453 2.75 12.00 32.41
N ILE A 454 3.74 11.19 32.07
CA ILE A 454 4.88 11.67 31.27
C ILE A 454 4.53 11.57 29.79
N TRP A 455 4.68 12.69 29.08
CA TRP A 455 4.66 12.76 27.63
C TRP A 455 6.09 12.77 27.09
N VAL A 456 6.33 12.01 26.02
CA VAL A 456 7.63 11.99 25.33
C VAL A 456 7.43 12.30 23.85
N GLY A 457 8.03 13.41 23.42
CA GLY A 457 8.07 13.90 22.06
C GLY A 457 9.36 13.48 21.37
N TYR A 458 9.28 13.14 20.09
CA TYR A 458 10.46 12.79 19.29
C TYR A 458 10.12 12.86 17.81
N GLU A 459 11.16 12.86 16.99
CA GLU A 459 11.08 12.70 15.54
C GLU A 459 12.05 11.60 15.08
N LYS A 460 12.15 11.42 13.76
CA LYS A 460 12.84 10.30 13.12
C LYS A 460 14.25 10.11 13.68
N MET A 461 14.49 8.91 14.22
CA MET A 461 15.77 8.49 14.78
C MET A 461 16.32 9.41 15.90
N ALA A 462 15.49 10.27 16.50
CA ALA A 462 15.89 11.32 17.43
C ALA A 462 16.99 12.25 16.87
N GLN A 463 17.03 12.46 15.56
CA GLN A 463 18.03 13.32 14.91
C GLN A 463 17.48 14.68 14.49
N SER A 464 16.17 14.91 14.49
CA SER A 464 15.56 16.15 14.02
C SER A 464 14.75 16.90 15.08
N ALA A 465 14.63 18.20 14.86
CA ALA A 465 13.80 19.15 15.60
C ALA A 465 13.27 20.24 14.65
N HIS A 466 12.54 19.83 13.61
CA HIS A 466 11.94 20.75 12.63
C HIS A 466 10.54 20.31 12.14
N ASP A 467 10.05 19.15 12.57
CA ASP A 467 8.75 18.64 12.14
C ASP A 467 7.65 18.96 13.16
N SER A 468 6.44 18.45 12.90
CA SER A 468 5.28 18.61 13.77
C SER A 468 5.54 18.16 15.21
N GLY A 469 6.43 17.18 15.42
CA GLY A 469 6.85 16.73 16.75
C GLY A 469 7.52 17.84 17.55
N TYR A 470 8.49 18.53 16.96
CA TYR A 470 9.19 19.64 17.58
C TYR A 470 8.31 20.89 17.68
N HIS A 471 7.60 21.28 16.62
CA HIS A 471 6.77 22.49 16.64
C HIS A 471 5.68 22.40 17.72
N PHE A 472 5.04 21.24 17.86
CA PHE A 472 4.08 20.99 18.93
C PHE A 472 4.75 21.04 20.33
N PHE A 473 5.90 20.41 20.51
CA PHE A 473 6.67 20.49 21.76
C PHE A 473 7.03 21.92 22.13
N ASN A 474 7.53 22.69 21.16
CA ASN A 474 7.90 24.09 21.36
C ASN A 474 6.67 24.92 21.76
N TYR A 475 5.53 24.74 21.10
CA TYR A 475 4.28 25.41 21.46
C TYR A 475 3.87 25.11 22.91
N VAL A 476 3.84 23.84 23.31
CA VAL A 476 3.47 23.43 24.68
C VAL A 476 4.45 23.98 25.72
N TYR A 477 5.75 23.97 25.42
CA TYR A 477 6.79 24.48 26.30
C TYR A 477 6.68 26.00 26.50
N GLN A 478 6.61 26.78 25.41
CA GLN A 478 6.55 28.23 25.45
C GLN A 478 5.30 28.73 26.20
N ASN A 479 4.17 28.04 26.02
CA ASN A 479 2.90 28.38 26.66
C ASN A 479 2.72 27.72 28.04
N LYS A 480 3.68 26.91 28.51
CA LYS A 480 3.65 26.20 29.81
C LYS A 480 2.37 25.38 30.01
N LEU A 481 1.89 24.71 28.96
CA LEU A 481 0.61 24.01 28.98
C LEU A 481 0.69 22.64 29.67
N TYR A 482 1.87 22.00 29.66
CA TYR A 482 2.06 20.68 30.26
C TYR A 482 3.46 20.47 30.84
N ASP A 483 3.55 20.30 32.16
CA ASP A 483 4.84 20.24 32.87
C ASP A 483 5.68 18.99 32.55
N ASN A 484 5.05 17.84 32.31
CA ASN A 484 5.74 16.56 32.16
C ASN A 484 5.92 16.14 30.70
N TYR A 485 6.08 17.11 29.81
CA TYR A 485 6.41 16.87 28.40
C TYR A 485 7.90 17.03 28.15
N TYR A 486 8.52 15.99 27.60
CA TYR A 486 9.96 15.94 27.34
C TYR A 486 10.23 15.60 25.87
N TYR A 487 11.25 16.20 25.27
CA TYR A 487 11.63 15.97 23.88
C TYR A 487 12.94 15.18 23.77
N VAL A 488 12.97 14.17 22.90
CA VAL A 488 14.15 13.33 22.65
C VAL A 488 14.90 13.83 21.44
N ILE A 489 16.19 14.11 21.61
CA ILE A 489 17.11 14.41 20.52
C ILE A 489 18.53 13.96 20.88
N ASP A 490 19.31 13.56 19.88
CA ASP A 490 20.73 13.26 20.02
C ASP A 490 21.53 14.57 20.20
N PRO A 491 22.35 14.70 21.26
CA PRO A 491 23.26 15.84 21.43
C PRO A 491 24.23 16.07 20.27
N LYS A 492 24.44 15.06 19.41
CA LYS A 492 25.27 15.17 18.20
C LYS A 492 24.50 15.60 16.96
N SER A 493 23.18 15.72 17.04
CA SER A 493 22.38 16.19 15.91
C SER A 493 22.79 17.62 15.51
N PRO A 494 22.91 17.93 14.21
CA PRO A 494 23.06 19.30 13.72
C PRO A 494 21.97 20.24 14.24
N GLU A 495 20.77 19.71 14.48
CA GLU A 495 19.57 20.43 14.90
C GLU A 495 19.41 20.55 16.42
N TYR A 496 20.39 20.06 17.20
CA TYR A 496 20.35 20.17 18.67
C TYR A 496 20.27 21.64 19.15
N HIS A 497 20.71 22.59 18.33
CA HIS A 497 20.65 24.01 18.64
C HIS A 497 19.21 24.53 18.81
N PHE A 498 18.20 23.95 18.14
CA PHE A 498 16.79 24.33 18.29
C PHE A 498 16.20 24.05 19.68
N VAL A 499 16.80 23.13 20.45
CA VAL A 499 16.35 22.78 21.81
C VAL A 499 17.28 23.31 22.92
N SER A 500 18.31 24.08 22.55
CA SER A 500 19.37 24.52 23.47
C SER A 500 18.88 25.45 24.60
N ASP A 501 17.75 26.12 24.41
CA ASP A 501 17.04 26.96 25.38
C ASP A 501 16.04 26.19 26.26
N LYS A 502 15.93 24.85 26.10
CA LYS A 502 14.91 23.98 26.72
C LYS A 502 15.50 22.75 27.41
N LEU A 503 16.76 22.82 27.84
CA LEU A 503 17.52 21.66 28.33
C LEU A 503 16.89 20.93 29.53
N ASP A 504 16.04 21.59 30.32
CA ASP A 504 15.32 20.98 31.43
C ASP A 504 14.29 19.95 30.97
N LYS A 505 13.74 20.13 29.77
CA LYS A 505 12.77 19.22 29.11
C LYS A 505 13.37 18.35 28.01
N VAL A 506 14.66 18.46 27.74
CA VAL A 506 15.34 17.59 26.75
C VAL A 506 15.80 16.28 27.39
N LEU A 507 15.62 15.19 26.65
CA LEU A 507 16.13 13.85 26.95
C LEU A 507 17.21 13.49 25.92
N PRO A 508 18.49 13.57 26.28
CA PRO A 508 19.57 13.15 25.40
C PRO A 508 19.38 11.69 24.97
N PHE A 509 19.36 11.45 23.67
CA PHE A 509 19.18 10.12 23.09
C PHE A 509 20.15 9.09 23.71
N MET A 510 19.65 7.91 24.06
CA MET A 510 20.42 6.80 24.67
C MET A 510 21.08 7.11 26.03
N SER A 511 20.70 8.22 26.70
CA SER A 511 21.05 8.47 28.09
C SER A 511 20.25 7.59 29.05
N PHE A 512 20.73 7.43 30.29
CA PHE A 512 19.98 6.71 31.32
C PHE A 512 18.63 7.39 31.63
N LYS A 513 18.60 8.73 31.68
CA LYS A 513 17.38 9.53 31.86
C LYS A 513 16.38 9.24 30.74
N TYR A 514 16.83 9.24 29.48
CA TYR A 514 16.01 8.88 28.32
C TYR A 514 15.33 7.51 28.50
N PHE A 515 16.08 6.45 28.85
CA PHE A 515 15.48 5.12 29.04
C PHE A 515 14.45 5.09 30.17
N VAL A 516 14.75 5.71 31.31
CA VAL A 516 13.82 5.77 32.45
C VAL A 516 12.52 6.47 32.06
N TYR A 517 12.61 7.60 31.39
CA TYR A 517 11.45 8.38 30.98
C TYR A 517 10.65 7.66 29.89
N LEU A 518 11.31 7.03 28.92
CA LEU A 518 10.63 6.28 27.87
C LEU A 518 9.92 5.03 28.40
N PHE A 519 10.52 4.31 29.37
CA PHE A 519 9.84 3.22 30.07
C PHE A 519 8.64 3.72 30.89
N ALA A 520 8.77 4.90 31.51
CA ALA A 520 7.75 5.49 32.36
C ALA A 520 6.68 6.31 31.62
N ALA A 521 6.89 6.63 30.34
CA ALA A 521 5.98 7.44 29.54
C ALA A 521 4.60 6.79 29.45
N ASP A 522 3.56 7.62 29.59
CA ASP A 522 2.18 7.21 29.35
C ASP A 522 1.85 7.35 27.87
N THR A 523 2.30 8.46 27.27
CA THR A 523 1.99 8.85 25.90
C THR A 523 3.25 9.26 25.15
N LEU A 524 3.36 8.76 23.93
CA LEU A 524 4.31 9.19 22.92
C LEU A 524 3.60 10.18 21.98
N ILE A 525 4.31 11.21 21.53
CA ILE A 525 3.77 12.22 20.61
C ILE A 525 4.80 12.44 19.51
N SER A 526 4.47 12.12 18.26
CA SER A 526 5.45 12.15 17.18
C SER A 526 4.79 12.21 15.81
N SER A 527 5.50 12.78 14.83
CA SER A 527 5.19 12.64 13.40
C SER A 527 5.45 11.22 12.86
N ASP A 528 6.05 10.35 13.69
CA ASP A 528 6.56 9.03 13.33
C ASP A 528 5.92 7.89 14.15
N THR A 529 6.10 6.66 13.69
CA THR A 529 5.67 5.46 14.44
C THR A 529 6.39 5.32 15.80
N ARG A 530 5.80 4.57 16.74
CA ARG A 530 6.30 4.37 18.11
C ARG A 530 7.77 3.95 18.17
N ARG A 531 8.20 3.13 17.22
CA ARG A 531 9.53 2.55 17.24
C ARG A 531 10.64 3.55 16.92
N ASN A 532 10.32 4.66 16.26
CA ASN A 532 11.28 5.72 15.97
C ASN A 532 11.79 6.45 17.23
N ALA A 533 11.10 6.32 18.38
CA ALA A 533 11.60 6.85 19.65
C ALA A 533 12.81 6.07 20.19
N TYR A 534 13.15 4.91 19.62
CA TYR A 534 14.23 4.01 20.04
C TYR A 534 14.92 3.41 18.80
N ASN A 535 15.60 2.28 18.96
CA ASN A 535 16.13 1.49 17.86
C ASN A 535 15.02 0.67 17.18
N LEU A 536 14.68 1.04 15.95
CA LEU A 536 13.70 0.37 15.08
C LEU A 536 13.91 -1.16 14.95
N MET A 537 15.17 -1.57 15.03
CA MET A 537 15.63 -2.91 14.69
C MET A 537 15.72 -3.84 15.91
N GLN A 538 15.70 -3.29 17.11
CA GLN A 538 15.84 -4.05 18.36
C GLN A 538 14.50 -4.30 19.03
N ARG A 539 13.67 -5.13 18.39
CA ARG A 539 12.29 -5.39 18.83
C ARG A 539 12.19 -6.22 20.11
N GLU A 540 13.20 -7.05 20.37
CA GLU A 540 13.16 -8.05 21.42
C GLU A 540 13.79 -7.59 22.75
N THR A 541 14.41 -6.41 22.78
CA THR A 541 14.96 -5.83 24.02
C THR A 541 13.83 -5.43 24.98
N PRO A 542 14.10 -5.30 26.29
CA PRO A 542 13.09 -4.80 27.23
C PRO A 542 12.40 -3.51 26.77
N MET A 543 13.16 -2.55 26.22
CA MET A 543 12.61 -1.32 25.65
C MET A 543 11.83 -1.59 24.36
N GLY A 544 12.37 -2.41 23.45
CA GLY A 544 11.70 -2.78 22.19
C GLY A 544 10.32 -3.43 22.39
N LYS A 545 10.15 -4.16 23.50
CA LYS A 545 8.86 -4.74 23.93
C LYS A 545 7.97 -3.71 24.60
N ALA A 546 8.51 -2.87 25.48
CA ALA A 546 7.75 -1.85 26.18
C ALA A 546 7.19 -0.78 25.23
N ILE A 547 7.99 -0.33 24.25
CA ILE A 547 7.61 0.72 23.31
C ILE A 547 6.48 0.28 22.37
N ALA A 548 6.41 -1.02 22.05
CA ALA A 548 5.40 -1.59 21.17
C ALA A 548 3.98 -1.48 21.75
N THR A 549 3.84 -1.29 23.06
CA THR A 549 2.54 -1.18 23.76
C THR A 549 2.26 0.22 24.30
N LYS A 550 3.14 1.20 24.04
CA LYS A 550 2.92 2.59 24.48
C LYS A 550 1.80 3.23 23.67
N LYS A 551 1.14 4.24 24.24
CA LYS A 551 0.17 5.03 23.50
C LYS A 551 0.88 6.04 22.61
N LEU A 552 0.38 6.28 21.39
CA LEU A 552 0.94 7.23 20.44
C LEU A 552 -0.12 8.16 19.87
N VAL A 553 0.13 9.45 20.01
CA VAL A 553 -0.47 10.51 19.21
C VAL A 553 0.39 10.72 17.97
N TYR A 554 -0.17 10.39 16.82
CA TYR A 554 0.48 10.52 15.53
C TYR A 554 0.18 11.89 14.93
N LEU A 555 1.22 12.73 14.81
CA LEU A 555 1.13 14.10 14.29
C LEU A 555 1.36 14.20 12.78
N GLN A 556 1.63 13.05 12.14
CA GLN A 556 2.02 12.90 10.75
C GLN A 556 3.34 13.56 10.34
N HIS A 557 4.03 12.91 9.40
CA HIS A 557 5.22 13.42 8.70
C HIS A 557 4.85 14.24 7.45
N GLY A 558 3.55 14.36 7.15
CA GLY A 558 3.01 15.06 6.00
C GLY A 558 1.68 14.46 5.59
N VAL A 559 0.97 15.20 4.73
CA VAL A 559 -0.36 14.83 4.23
C VAL A 559 -0.30 13.52 3.44
N ASN A 560 -1.25 12.63 3.72
CA ASN A 560 -1.35 11.32 3.09
C ASN A 560 -2.28 11.37 1.88
N GLY A 561 -2.12 10.45 0.93
CA GLY A 561 -2.94 10.40 -0.28
C GLY A 561 -2.12 10.05 -1.52
N ILE A 562 -1.04 10.79 -1.75
CA ILE A 562 -0.17 10.59 -2.93
C ILE A 562 0.45 9.19 -2.93
N LYS A 563 0.86 8.70 -1.76
CA LYS A 563 1.41 7.36 -1.56
C LYS A 563 0.55 6.57 -0.59
N ARG A 564 0.35 5.28 -0.85
CA ARG A 564 -0.27 4.36 0.11
C ARG A 564 0.77 3.82 1.09
N VAL A 565 0.45 3.88 2.40
CA VAL A 565 1.33 3.38 3.46
C VAL A 565 0.61 2.34 4.32
N ILE A 566 0.88 1.06 4.04
CA ILE A 566 0.20 -0.07 4.71
C ILE A 566 0.44 -0.07 6.23
N ASP A 567 1.60 0.39 6.68
CA ASP A 567 1.93 0.48 8.11
C ASP A 567 1.07 1.48 8.88
N PHE A 568 0.32 2.35 8.20
CA PHE A 568 -0.58 3.32 8.83
C PHE A 568 -1.99 2.80 9.05
N TYR A 569 -2.35 1.65 8.47
CA TYR A 569 -3.64 1.02 8.69
C TYR A 569 -3.81 0.64 10.16
N LYS A 570 -5.02 0.79 10.69
CA LYS A 570 -5.35 0.44 12.08
C LYS A 570 -4.94 -0.98 12.45
N ALA A 571 -5.05 -1.92 11.50
CA ALA A 571 -4.63 -3.31 11.67
C ALA A 571 -3.13 -3.48 11.99
N ALA A 572 -2.28 -2.51 11.64
CA ALA A 572 -0.87 -2.50 12.02
C ALA A 572 -0.67 -2.20 13.52
N GLY A 573 -1.66 -1.54 14.14
CA GLY A 573 -1.67 -1.23 15.57
C GLY A 573 -0.65 -0.17 15.97
N ASN A 574 -0.27 0.74 15.06
CA ASN A 574 0.81 1.72 15.26
C ASN A 574 0.37 3.03 15.93
N PHE A 575 -0.90 3.40 15.88
CA PHE A 575 -1.42 4.69 16.34
C PHE A 575 -2.62 4.51 17.28
N ASP A 576 -2.81 5.43 18.23
CA ASP A 576 -3.99 5.44 19.11
C ASP A 576 -4.86 6.68 18.88
N LEU A 577 -4.23 7.82 18.63
CA LEU A 577 -4.88 9.05 18.19
C LEU A 577 -4.15 9.56 16.94
N VAL A 578 -4.87 9.74 15.84
CA VAL A 578 -4.34 10.27 14.59
C VAL A 578 -4.77 11.72 14.46
N ILE A 579 -3.80 12.62 14.31
CA ILE A 579 -4.06 13.99 13.88
C ILE A 579 -4.06 13.99 12.37
N ALA A 580 -5.11 14.49 11.75
CA ALA A 580 -5.22 14.70 10.31
C ALA A 580 -5.02 16.18 9.97
N PRO A 581 -4.45 16.49 8.79
CA PRO A 581 -4.33 17.87 8.32
C PRO A 581 -5.70 18.53 8.14
N ASP A 582 -6.69 17.78 7.69
CA ASP A 582 -8.01 18.27 7.30
C ASP A 582 -9.07 17.14 7.36
N GLU A 583 -10.34 17.51 7.17
CA GLU A 583 -11.49 16.60 7.16
C GLU A 583 -11.51 15.67 5.93
N TRP A 584 -10.99 16.09 4.77
CA TRP A 584 -10.87 15.22 3.60
C TRP A 584 -9.93 14.04 3.89
N GLU A 585 -8.74 14.28 4.44
CA GLU A 585 -7.80 13.20 4.77
C GLU A 585 -8.39 12.32 5.88
N LYS A 586 -9.00 12.93 6.92
CA LYS A 586 -9.65 12.20 8.00
C LYS A 586 -10.69 11.21 7.46
N GLN A 587 -11.63 11.68 6.64
CA GLN A 587 -12.75 10.87 6.18
C GLN A 587 -12.32 9.83 5.13
N ARG A 588 -11.56 10.25 4.11
CA ARG A 588 -11.21 9.38 2.98
C ARG A 588 -10.06 8.45 3.31
N ILE A 589 -9.00 8.94 3.93
CA ILE A 589 -7.77 8.17 4.13
C ILE A 589 -7.80 7.48 5.49
N ALA A 590 -7.89 8.24 6.59
CA ALA A 590 -7.77 7.65 7.92
C ALA A 590 -8.97 6.75 8.29
N MET A 591 -10.20 7.14 7.94
CA MET A 591 -11.38 6.36 8.25
C MET A 591 -11.68 5.31 7.18
N ALA A 592 -11.91 5.71 5.92
CA ALA A 592 -12.37 4.77 4.89
C ALA A 592 -11.28 3.78 4.44
N GLU A 593 -10.01 4.21 4.33
CA GLU A 593 -8.92 3.31 3.93
C GLU A 593 -8.22 2.65 5.10
N TRP A 594 -7.74 3.41 6.09
CA TRP A 594 -6.96 2.87 7.20
C TRP A 594 -7.83 2.21 8.29
N GLY A 595 -9.13 2.49 8.32
CA GLY A 595 -10.10 1.82 9.20
C GLY A 595 -10.16 2.38 10.63
N PHE A 596 -9.73 3.62 10.86
CA PHE A 596 -9.93 4.29 12.14
C PHE A 596 -11.38 4.78 12.30
N SER A 597 -11.84 4.89 13.54
CA SER A 597 -13.14 5.49 13.85
C SER A 597 -13.03 7.01 13.96
N ASP A 598 -14.16 7.70 13.87
CA ASP A 598 -14.23 9.16 14.01
C ASP A 598 -13.65 9.67 15.35
N HIS A 599 -13.79 8.89 16.44
CA HIS A 599 -13.21 9.23 17.75
C HIS A 599 -11.67 9.06 17.80
N GLU A 600 -11.08 8.29 16.89
CA GLU A 600 -9.63 8.01 16.88
C GLU A 600 -8.86 8.96 15.95
N VAL A 601 -9.56 9.83 15.20
CA VAL A 601 -8.96 10.74 14.23
C VAL A 601 -9.52 12.15 14.39
N VAL A 602 -8.63 13.15 14.50
CA VAL A 602 -9.03 14.56 14.63
C VAL A 602 -8.37 15.39 13.54
N ALA A 603 -9.19 16.08 12.74
CA ALA A 603 -8.70 17.10 11.80
C ALA A 603 -8.32 18.36 12.58
N ALA A 604 -7.01 18.59 12.75
CA ALA A 604 -6.48 19.72 13.52
C ALA A 604 -5.40 20.51 12.78
N GLY A 605 -5.02 20.08 11.57
CA GLY A 605 -3.87 20.61 10.85
C GLY A 605 -2.55 20.06 11.37
N LEU A 606 -1.45 20.44 10.70
CA LEU A 606 -0.10 20.01 11.07
C LEU A 606 0.60 21.10 11.90
N PRO A 607 1.12 20.80 13.10
CA PRO A 607 1.86 21.78 13.92
C PRO A 607 3.00 22.50 13.18
N ARG A 608 3.67 21.82 12.23
CA ARG A 608 4.74 22.46 11.43
C ARG A 608 4.24 23.57 10.49
N TRP A 609 2.94 23.60 10.16
CA TRP A 609 2.38 24.66 9.34
C TRP A 609 2.26 25.99 10.09
N ASP A 610 2.35 25.99 11.42
CA ASP A 610 2.28 27.23 12.23
C ASP A 610 3.42 28.22 11.92
N VAL A 611 4.53 27.74 11.36
CA VAL A 611 5.70 28.58 11.02
C VAL A 611 5.82 28.88 9.52
N LEU A 612 4.96 28.29 8.68
CA LEU A 612 5.03 28.48 7.23
C LEU A 612 4.57 29.87 6.83
N GLN A 613 5.43 30.59 6.14
CA GLN A 613 5.15 31.89 5.55
C GLN A 613 5.92 32.04 4.24
N ASP A 614 5.43 32.89 3.34
CA ASP A 614 6.17 33.19 2.11
C ASP A 614 7.40 34.04 2.44
N ARG A 615 8.58 33.51 2.10
CA ARG A 615 9.90 34.15 2.29
C ARG A 615 10.66 34.28 0.97
N THR A 616 9.96 34.27 -0.16
CA THR A 616 10.58 34.40 -1.49
C THR A 616 11.40 35.67 -1.67
N ASP A 617 11.04 36.75 -0.98
CA ASP A 617 11.78 38.02 -1.02
C ASP A 617 13.09 38.03 -0.22
N GLU A 618 13.38 36.99 0.58
CA GLU A 618 14.63 36.90 1.35
C GLU A 618 15.84 36.48 0.51
N VAL A 619 15.61 35.97 -0.70
CA VAL A 619 16.65 35.58 -1.66
C VAL A 619 16.66 36.53 -2.84
N ALA A 620 17.85 36.81 -3.39
CA ALA A 620 18.03 37.81 -4.46
C ALA A 620 17.61 37.33 -5.87
N PHE A 621 17.07 36.11 -5.97
CA PHE A 621 16.68 35.42 -7.20
C PHE A 621 15.41 34.63 -6.95
N LYS A 622 14.67 34.27 -7.99
CA LYS A 622 13.54 33.33 -7.85
C LYS A 622 14.11 31.92 -7.71
N GLN A 623 13.66 31.18 -6.71
CA GLN A 623 14.17 29.84 -6.43
C GLN A 623 13.15 28.77 -6.85
N ILE A 624 13.59 27.78 -7.61
CA ILE A 624 12.84 26.55 -7.90
C ILE A 624 13.40 25.46 -7.01
N PHE A 625 12.56 24.86 -6.16
CA PHE A 625 12.98 23.75 -5.32
C PHE A 625 12.73 22.42 -6.02
N VAL A 626 13.79 21.65 -6.28
CA VAL A 626 13.70 20.36 -6.95
C VAL A 626 14.06 19.26 -5.94
N MET A 627 13.08 18.41 -5.61
CA MET A 627 13.23 17.37 -4.59
C MET A 627 12.60 16.04 -5.05
N PRO A 628 13.32 15.20 -5.80
CA PRO A 628 12.87 13.84 -6.09
C PRO A 628 12.64 12.99 -4.84
N THR A 629 11.63 12.13 -4.87
CA THR A 629 11.56 11.01 -3.92
C THR A 629 12.52 9.88 -4.33
N TRP A 630 12.82 9.00 -3.39
CA TRP A 630 13.63 7.80 -3.64
C TRP A 630 12.74 6.63 -4.06
N ARG A 631 13.33 5.61 -4.66
CA ARG A 631 12.65 4.36 -5.02
C ARG A 631 13.15 3.19 -4.19
N ASN A 632 12.23 2.41 -3.62
CA ASN A 632 12.56 1.22 -2.82
C ASN A 632 13.48 0.26 -3.57
N TRP A 633 13.21 0.06 -4.86
CA TRP A 633 13.90 -0.88 -5.73
C TRP A 633 15.28 -0.40 -6.20
N MET A 634 15.64 0.86 -5.93
CA MET A 634 16.95 1.43 -6.29
C MET A 634 17.88 1.58 -5.09
N GLN A 635 17.42 1.26 -3.87
CA GLN A 635 18.21 1.49 -2.66
C GLN A 635 19.43 0.54 -2.60
N GLY A 636 20.63 1.11 -2.64
CA GLY A 636 21.89 0.35 -2.53
C GLY A 636 22.31 -0.33 -3.83
N MET A 637 21.72 0.08 -4.95
CA MET A 637 22.12 -0.29 -6.30
C MET A 637 23.55 0.23 -6.60
N PRO A 638 24.41 -0.52 -7.31
CA PRO A 638 25.70 -0.03 -7.80
C PRO A 638 25.55 1.15 -8.75
N ASP A 639 26.55 2.05 -8.77
CA ASP A 639 26.59 3.23 -9.64
C ASP A 639 26.31 2.88 -11.11
N GLU A 640 26.89 1.79 -11.63
CA GLU A 640 26.74 1.41 -13.04
C GLU A 640 25.31 1.01 -13.42
N LEU A 641 24.54 0.48 -12.47
CA LEU A 641 23.13 0.16 -12.66
C LEU A 641 22.24 1.38 -12.40
N PHE A 642 22.61 2.23 -11.44
CA PHE A 642 21.85 3.45 -11.14
C PHE A 642 21.80 4.40 -12.34
N VAL A 643 22.92 4.60 -13.06
CA VAL A 643 22.96 5.46 -14.25
C VAL A 643 22.14 4.93 -15.44
N GLN A 644 21.76 3.65 -15.42
CA GLN A 644 20.89 3.05 -16.44
C GLN A 644 19.40 3.18 -16.07
N SER A 645 19.09 3.62 -14.86
CA SER A 645 17.71 3.81 -14.42
C SER A 645 17.06 5.00 -15.15
N GLU A 646 15.76 4.87 -15.43
CA GLU A 646 14.93 5.95 -15.97
C GLU A 646 15.01 7.20 -15.08
N PHE A 647 15.02 7.01 -13.76
CA PHE A 647 15.21 8.09 -12.77
C PHE A 647 16.45 8.93 -13.04
N TYR A 648 17.61 8.29 -13.21
CA TYR A 648 18.84 9.03 -13.49
C TYR A 648 18.78 9.70 -14.86
N GLN A 649 18.31 8.99 -15.90
CA GLN A 649 18.25 9.50 -17.26
C GLN A 649 17.38 10.74 -17.38
N GLU A 650 16.19 10.74 -16.79
CA GLU A 650 15.25 11.86 -16.81
C GLU A 650 15.79 13.08 -16.04
N TYR A 651 16.25 12.89 -14.79
CA TYR A 651 16.81 14.02 -14.03
C TYR A 651 18.10 14.56 -14.62
N GLN A 652 18.99 13.70 -15.15
CA GLN A 652 20.21 14.15 -15.82
C GLN A 652 19.87 14.93 -17.10
N ALA A 653 18.90 14.48 -17.90
CA ALA A 653 18.42 15.21 -19.08
C ALA A 653 17.84 16.57 -18.69
N PHE A 654 17.02 16.63 -17.64
CA PHE A 654 16.46 17.87 -17.10
C PHE A 654 17.54 18.84 -16.62
N LEU A 655 18.45 18.40 -15.74
CA LEU A 655 19.46 19.26 -15.10
C LEU A 655 20.54 19.77 -16.08
N THR A 656 20.76 19.07 -17.19
CA THR A 656 21.81 19.43 -18.18
C THR A 656 21.29 20.03 -19.48
N ASP A 657 19.98 20.24 -19.63
CA ASP A 657 19.41 20.81 -20.86
C ASP A 657 19.87 22.28 -21.05
N PRO A 658 20.53 22.61 -22.18
CA PRO A 658 21.00 23.97 -22.45
C PRO A 658 19.88 25.03 -22.47
N ARG A 659 18.65 24.64 -22.84
CA ARG A 659 17.48 25.52 -22.87
C ARG A 659 17.06 25.90 -21.45
N LEU A 660 17.12 24.96 -20.50
CA LEU A 660 16.87 25.25 -19.09
C LEU A 660 17.89 26.28 -18.58
N LYS A 661 19.18 26.07 -18.85
CA LYS A 661 20.22 27.01 -18.43
C LYS A 661 19.99 28.42 -18.98
N GLN A 662 19.71 28.54 -20.27
CA GLN A 662 19.42 29.84 -20.87
C GLN A 662 18.21 30.51 -20.20
N LEU A 663 17.12 29.76 -20.04
CA LEU A 663 15.88 30.23 -19.42
C LEU A 663 16.09 30.73 -17.98
N LEU A 664 16.84 30.01 -17.14
CA LEU A 664 17.08 30.38 -15.75
C LEU A 664 17.98 31.63 -15.64
N VAL A 665 19.05 31.72 -16.44
CA VAL A 665 19.97 32.86 -16.44
C VAL A 665 19.27 34.14 -16.90
N GLU A 666 18.50 34.09 -17.98
CA GLU A 666 17.81 35.27 -18.53
C GLU A 666 16.77 35.86 -17.57
N ASN A 667 16.24 35.06 -16.64
CA ASN A 667 15.16 35.44 -15.73
C ASN A 667 15.59 35.54 -14.26
N ASN A 668 16.90 35.48 -13.96
CA ASN A 668 17.43 35.51 -12.59
C ASN A 668 16.77 34.46 -11.68
N VAL A 669 16.72 33.21 -12.17
CA VAL A 669 16.17 32.06 -11.47
C VAL A 669 17.29 31.07 -11.15
N ARG A 670 17.22 30.41 -10.00
CA ARG A 670 18.11 29.30 -9.62
C ARG A 670 17.32 28.09 -9.15
N ILE A 671 17.93 26.91 -9.29
CA ILE A 671 17.40 25.66 -8.76
C ILE A 671 18.09 25.34 -7.44
N ALA A 672 17.32 25.08 -6.39
CA ALA A 672 17.79 24.39 -5.20
C ALA A 672 17.52 22.90 -5.36
N PHE A 673 18.55 22.11 -5.65
CA PHE A 673 18.44 20.66 -5.89
C PHE A 673 18.74 19.87 -4.62
N PHE A 674 17.73 19.20 -4.09
CA PHE A 674 17.83 18.44 -2.85
C PHE A 674 17.58 16.95 -3.11
N MET A 675 18.62 16.15 -2.94
CA MET A 675 18.50 14.70 -3.08
C MET A 675 18.08 14.06 -1.75
N HIS A 676 17.09 13.17 -1.81
CA HIS A 676 16.66 12.43 -0.63
C HIS A 676 17.85 11.66 0.01
N PRO A 677 17.98 11.62 1.35
CA PRO A 677 19.14 11.02 2.03
C PRO A 677 19.45 9.56 1.67
N LYS A 678 18.46 8.79 1.21
CA LYS A 678 18.68 7.42 0.71
C LYS A 678 19.40 7.34 -0.63
N PHE A 679 19.41 8.42 -1.40
CA PHE A 679 20.09 8.54 -2.70
C PHE A 679 21.31 9.47 -2.62
N LYS A 680 21.67 10.00 -1.43
CA LYS A 680 22.81 10.91 -1.28
C LYS A 680 24.11 10.35 -1.86
N ASP A 681 24.30 9.03 -1.76
CA ASP A 681 25.50 8.33 -2.24
C ASP A 681 25.57 8.28 -3.77
N TYR A 682 24.54 8.76 -4.49
CA TYR A 682 24.51 8.87 -5.96
C TYR A 682 24.68 10.31 -6.45
N MET A 683 24.78 11.30 -5.55
CA MET A 683 24.87 12.71 -5.93
C MET A 683 26.08 12.98 -6.84
N HIS A 684 27.20 12.28 -6.63
CA HIS A 684 28.42 12.41 -7.44
C HIS A 684 28.25 11.96 -8.90
N LEU A 685 27.17 11.24 -9.23
CA LEU A 685 26.88 10.79 -10.59
C LEU A 685 26.23 11.89 -11.43
N PHE A 686 25.55 12.86 -10.80
CA PHE A 686 24.85 13.93 -11.51
C PHE A 686 25.83 15.02 -11.96
N THR A 687 25.63 15.50 -13.19
CA THR A 687 26.36 16.68 -13.67
C THR A 687 25.60 17.94 -13.26
N ILE A 688 26.16 18.70 -12.33
CA ILE A 688 25.55 19.92 -11.79
C ILE A 688 26.30 21.15 -12.31
N ASP A 689 25.54 22.14 -12.79
CA ASP A 689 26.07 23.44 -13.19
C ASP A 689 25.82 24.47 -12.08
N ASP A 690 26.84 24.74 -11.27
CA ASP A 690 26.79 25.66 -10.13
C ASP A 690 26.39 27.10 -10.51
N ALA A 691 26.44 27.46 -11.80
CA ALA A 691 25.97 28.75 -12.29
C ALA A 691 24.45 28.92 -12.12
N ILE A 692 23.68 27.83 -12.09
CA ILE A 692 22.21 27.84 -12.03
C ILE A 692 21.61 26.93 -10.97
N ILE A 693 22.38 25.97 -10.42
CA ILE A 693 21.92 24.98 -9.45
C ILE A 693 22.74 25.08 -8.17
N ASP A 694 22.07 25.18 -7.04
CA ASP A 694 22.62 24.99 -5.70
C ASP A 694 22.21 23.60 -5.20
N SER A 695 23.16 22.70 -4.99
CA SER A 695 22.91 21.34 -4.50
C SER A 695 23.05 21.26 -2.98
N TYR A 696 22.15 20.50 -2.34
CA TYR A 696 22.11 20.37 -0.89
C TYR A 696 22.00 18.91 -0.45
N GLU A 697 22.68 18.58 0.66
CA GLU A 697 22.56 17.30 1.35
C GLU A 697 21.53 17.34 2.49
N PHE A 698 21.11 16.16 2.96
CA PHE A 698 20.17 16.05 4.08
C PHE A 698 20.76 16.59 5.39
N LEU A 699 19.98 17.43 6.10
CA LEU A 699 20.38 18.18 7.31
C LEU A 699 21.47 19.24 7.08
N GLU A 700 21.87 19.51 5.84
CA GLU A 700 22.72 20.67 5.52
C GLU A 700 21.94 21.98 5.67
N VAL A 701 20.68 21.96 5.23
CA VAL A 701 19.75 23.08 5.27
C VAL A 701 18.38 22.64 5.80
N PRO A 702 17.68 23.48 6.58
CA PRO A 702 16.30 23.19 6.97
C PRO A 702 15.37 23.18 5.75
N MET A 703 14.61 22.10 5.62
CA MET A 703 13.71 21.86 4.48
C MET A 703 12.59 22.90 4.38
N ASP A 704 12.01 23.25 5.52
CA ASP A 704 10.96 24.27 5.66
C ASP A 704 11.44 25.64 5.15
N GLU A 705 12.69 26.02 5.42
CA GLU A 705 13.27 27.24 4.86
C GLU A 705 13.37 27.20 3.34
N MET A 706 13.80 26.07 2.77
CA MET A 706 13.87 25.91 1.32
C MET A 706 12.50 26.04 0.67
N ILE A 707 11.48 25.41 1.26
CA ILE A 707 10.09 25.53 0.80
C ILE A 707 9.62 27.00 0.88
N MET A 708 9.80 27.67 2.02
CA MET A 708 9.36 29.05 2.22
C MET A 708 10.02 30.06 1.28
N LYS A 709 11.31 29.87 0.96
CA LYS A 709 12.08 30.74 0.06
C LYS A 709 11.86 30.46 -1.44
N SER A 710 11.22 29.34 -1.78
CA SER A 710 11.01 28.95 -3.18
C SER A 710 9.75 29.53 -3.77
N SER A 711 9.78 29.83 -5.06
CA SER A 711 8.64 30.31 -5.86
C SER A 711 7.88 29.18 -6.55
N LEU A 712 8.54 28.04 -6.78
CA LEU A 712 7.99 26.86 -7.44
C LEU A 712 8.67 25.62 -6.86
N MET A 713 7.93 24.50 -6.81
CA MET A 713 8.50 23.21 -6.46
C MET A 713 8.30 22.19 -7.57
N ILE A 714 9.32 21.38 -7.80
CA ILE A 714 9.30 20.23 -8.68
C ILE A 714 9.64 19.00 -7.85
N SER A 715 8.71 18.07 -7.79
CA SER A 715 8.90 16.79 -7.12
C SER A 715 7.98 15.76 -7.79
N ASP A 716 8.03 14.50 -7.39
CA ASP A 716 7.33 13.41 -8.09
C ASP A 716 6.12 12.92 -7.29
N TYR A 717 6.36 12.24 -6.16
CA TYR A 717 5.35 11.60 -5.31
C TYR A 717 5.52 12.00 -3.84
N SER A 718 6.02 13.20 -3.59
CA SER A 718 6.34 13.67 -2.25
C SER A 718 5.20 14.44 -1.61
N SER A 719 4.94 14.17 -0.33
CA SER A 719 3.96 14.93 0.45
C SER A 719 4.42 16.36 0.74
N VAL A 720 5.70 16.69 0.58
CA VAL A 720 6.21 18.07 0.80
C VAL A 720 5.60 19.10 -0.16
N GLN A 721 5.00 18.64 -1.27
CA GLN A 721 4.30 19.53 -2.21
C GLN A 721 3.05 20.15 -1.57
N TRP A 722 2.46 19.50 -0.56
CA TRP A 722 1.32 20.06 0.17
C TRP A 722 1.69 21.35 0.91
N GLU A 723 2.92 21.47 1.43
CA GLU A 723 3.39 22.72 2.05
C GLU A 723 3.48 23.87 1.04
N MET A 724 3.90 23.61 -0.20
CA MET A 724 3.90 24.62 -1.27
C MET A 724 2.47 25.06 -1.61
N PHE A 725 1.54 24.10 -1.67
CA PHE A 725 0.14 24.36 -1.92
C PHE A 725 -0.55 25.15 -0.78
N TYR A 726 -0.16 24.85 0.47
CA TYR A 726 -0.56 25.59 1.67
C TYR A 726 -0.08 27.06 1.59
N LEU A 727 1.15 27.27 1.12
CA LEU A 727 1.74 28.60 0.88
C LEU A 727 1.20 29.31 -0.38
N LYS A 728 0.27 28.70 -1.11
CA LYS A 728 -0.32 29.24 -2.37
C LYS A 728 0.69 29.40 -3.49
N LYS A 729 1.60 28.43 -3.60
CA LYS A 729 2.68 28.41 -4.59
C LYS A 729 2.51 27.22 -5.54
N PRO A 730 2.86 27.40 -6.83
CA PRO A 730 2.71 26.34 -7.82
C PRO A 730 3.62 25.14 -7.54
N THR A 731 3.20 23.99 -8.05
CA THR A 731 3.95 22.73 -8.01
C THR A 731 3.93 22.04 -9.37
N ILE A 732 4.99 21.30 -9.68
CA ILE A 732 5.09 20.39 -10.82
C ILE A 732 5.35 18.98 -10.28
N PHE A 733 4.49 18.05 -10.66
CA PHE A 733 4.57 16.62 -10.41
C PHE A 733 5.32 15.95 -11.57
N TYR A 734 6.63 15.80 -11.45
CA TYR A 734 7.47 15.17 -12.48
C TYR A 734 7.48 13.64 -12.30
N GLN A 735 6.54 12.95 -12.93
CA GLN A 735 6.19 11.55 -12.67
C GLN A 735 6.51 10.63 -13.85
N PHE A 736 7.72 10.72 -14.40
CA PHE A 736 8.18 9.92 -15.54
C PHE A 736 7.96 8.40 -15.38
N ASP A 737 8.08 7.87 -14.14
CA ASP A 737 7.96 6.44 -13.84
C ASP A 737 6.63 6.05 -13.16
N GLN A 738 5.54 6.81 -13.38
CA GLN A 738 4.27 6.69 -12.65
C GLN A 738 3.71 5.26 -12.64
N ALA A 739 3.69 4.58 -13.79
CA ALA A 739 3.16 3.22 -13.90
C ALA A 739 3.90 2.25 -12.96
N LYS A 740 5.24 2.29 -12.99
CA LYS A 740 6.09 1.47 -12.12
C LYS A 740 5.93 1.88 -10.66
N TYR A 741 5.88 3.18 -10.36
CA TYR A 741 5.69 3.66 -9.00
C TYR A 741 4.36 3.18 -8.39
N LEU A 742 3.26 3.27 -9.14
CA LEU A 742 1.94 2.84 -8.70
C LEU A 742 1.84 1.32 -8.50
N GLU A 743 2.56 0.53 -9.29
CA GLU A 743 2.69 -0.92 -9.09
C GLU A 743 3.33 -1.24 -7.73
N TYR A 744 4.40 -0.52 -7.38
CA TYR A 744 5.21 -0.81 -6.20
C TYR A 744 4.66 -0.21 -4.91
N GLU A 745 4.24 1.04 -4.94
CA GLU A 745 3.91 1.84 -3.76
C GLU A 745 2.39 2.06 -3.64
N GLY A 746 1.70 2.14 -4.77
CA GLY A 746 0.28 2.47 -4.85
C GLY A 746 -0.04 3.90 -4.42
N THR A 747 -1.27 4.31 -4.69
CA THR A 747 -1.81 5.64 -4.35
C THR A 747 -3.20 5.51 -3.74
N SER A 748 -3.60 6.55 -3.01
CA SER A 748 -4.95 6.74 -2.51
C SER A 748 -5.64 7.92 -3.21
N MET A 749 -4.98 8.57 -4.16
CA MET A 749 -5.51 9.66 -4.98
C MET A 749 -5.57 9.28 -6.46
N ASN A 750 -6.56 9.79 -7.17
CA ASN A 750 -6.59 9.77 -8.63
C ASN A 750 -5.70 10.91 -9.14
N PHE A 751 -4.51 10.56 -9.63
CA PHE A 751 -3.54 11.56 -10.04
C PHE A 751 -4.03 12.48 -11.18
N GLU A 752 -4.92 12.00 -12.06
CA GLU A 752 -5.45 12.81 -13.17
C GLU A 752 -6.36 13.95 -12.72
N THR A 753 -7.00 13.81 -11.55
CA THR A 753 -8.08 14.73 -11.13
C THR A 753 -7.86 15.34 -9.75
N GLU A 754 -7.00 14.74 -8.92
CA GLU A 754 -6.85 15.12 -7.51
C GLU A 754 -5.50 15.81 -7.21
N LEU A 755 -4.52 15.83 -8.12
CA LEU A 755 -3.26 16.56 -7.90
C LEU A 755 -3.42 18.07 -8.15
N PHE A 756 -2.75 18.88 -7.33
CA PHE A 756 -2.84 20.34 -7.29
C PHE A 756 -1.67 21.02 -8.02
N GLY A 757 -1.21 20.44 -9.12
CA GLY A 757 -0.07 20.92 -9.88
C GLY A 757 0.01 20.27 -11.26
N ASP A 758 0.87 20.80 -12.12
CA ASP A 758 1.07 20.24 -13.46
C ASP A 758 1.78 18.89 -13.38
N ILE A 759 1.27 17.89 -14.10
CA ILE A 759 1.92 16.58 -14.19
C ILE A 759 2.75 16.56 -15.48
N THR A 760 4.02 16.22 -15.36
CA THR A 760 4.95 16.07 -16.49
C THR A 760 5.59 14.70 -16.46
N PHE A 761 5.85 14.13 -17.63
CA PHE A 761 6.43 12.79 -17.78
C PHE A 761 7.81 12.81 -18.41
N THR A 762 8.23 13.95 -18.96
CA THR A 762 9.55 14.09 -19.60
C THR A 762 10.27 15.36 -19.15
N ALA A 763 11.59 15.39 -19.32
CA ALA A 763 12.40 16.57 -19.09
C ALA A 763 11.93 17.77 -19.94
N ASP A 764 11.52 17.53 -21.18
CA ASP A 764 11.06 18.56 -22.12
C ASP A 764 9.76 19.23 -21.67
N GLU A 765 8.79 18.42 -21.23
CA GLU A 765 7.52 18.91 -20.67
C GLU A 765 7.77 19.72 -19.39
N THR A 766 8.67 19.24 -18.53
CA THR A 766 9.04 19.92 -17.29
C THR A 766 9.66 21.30 -17.57
N ILE A 767 10.62 21.40 -18.50
CA ILE A 767 11.26 22.66 -18.89
C ILE A 767 10.24 23.62 -19.52
N THR A 768 9.35 23.11 -20.39
CA THR A 768 8.28 23.90 -21.00
C THR A 768 7.33 24.47 -19.95
N THR A 769 7.02 23.68 -18.92
CA THR A 769 6.15 24.08 -17.81
C THR A 769 6.81 25.13 -16.94
N ILE A 770 8.11 25.00 -16.62
CA ILE A 770 8.90 26.04 -15.94
C ILE A 770 8.86 27.35 -16.73
N ALA A 771 9.05 27.29 -18.05
CA ALA A 771 9.01 28.48 -18.90
C ALA A 771 7.64 29.20 -18.85
N ASN A 772 6.56 28.45 -18.69
CA ASN A 772 5.23 29.04 -18.54
C ASN A 772 5.04 29.70 -17.16
N TYR A 773 5.51 29.08 -16.08
CA TYR A 773 5.48 29.71 -14.75
C TYR A 773 6.37 30.96 -14.67
N ILE A 774 7.53 30.97 -15.33
CA ILE A 774 8.38 32.17 -15.39
C ILE A 774 7.63 33.34 -16.05
N LYS A 775 6.87 33.10 -17.14
CA LYS A 775 6.09 34.15 -17.81
C LYS A 775 4.98 34.75 -16.92
N THR A 776 4.52 34.00 -15.93
CA THR A 776 3.46 34.42 -14.99
C THR A 776 4.02 34.80 -13.61
N ASP A 777 5.32 35.05 -13.49
CA ASP A 777 6.02 35.31 -12.22
C ASP A 777 5.71 34.28 -11.13
N PHE A 778 5.65 33.01 -11.53
CA PHE A 778 5.36 31.86 -10.67
C PHE A 778 3.98 31.95 -9.98
N ALA A 779 3.02 32.65 -10.58
CA ALA A 779 1.65 32.62 -10.11
C ALA A 779 1.06 31.21 -10.22
N GLU A 780 0.44 30.73 -9.14
CA GLU A 780 -0.33 29.50 -9.12
C GLU A 780 -1.52 29.60 -10.10
N LYS A 781 -1.81 28.51 -10.81
CA LYS A 781 -2.93 28.47 -11.74
C LYS A 781 -4.29 28.47 -11.00
N PRO A 782 -5.31 29.18 -11.49
CA PRO A 782 -6.61 29.29 -10.82
C PRO A 782 -7.30 27.95 -10.54
N GLU A 783 -7.15 26.98 -11.44
CA GLU A 783 -7.72 25.64 -11.28
C GLU A 783 -7.16 24.90 -10.07
N PHE A 784 -5.85 24.97 -9.82
CA PHE A 784 -5.22 24.38 -8.64
C PHE A 784 -5.57 25.19 -7.38
N ALA A 785 -5.59 26.51 -7.48
CA ALA A 785 -5.99 27.38 -6.38
C ALA A 785 -7.41 27.06 -5.87
N ALA A 786 -8.32 26.71 -6.78
CA ALA A 786 -9.71 26.34 -6.46
C ALA A 786 -9.82 25.00 -5.71
N MET A 787 -8.86 24.08 -5.87
CA MET A 787 -8.84 22.80 -5.15
C MET A 787 -8.51 22.97 -3.66
N ARG A 788 -8.00 24.13 -3.24
CA ARG A 788 -7.49 24.33 -1.89
C ARG A 788 -8.54 24.14 -0.81
N SER A 789 -9.76 24.59 -1.04
CA SER A 789 -10.87 24.42 -0.09
C SER A 789 -11.32 22.97 0.06
N THR A 790 -10.91 22.08 -0.86
CA THR A 790 -11.16 20.64 -0.74
C THR A 790 -10.19 19.99 0.25
N TYR A 791 -8.96 20.51 0.34
CA TYR A 791 -7.87 19.87 1.07
C TYR A 791 -7.45 20.60 2.34
N PHE A 792 -7.90 21.83 2.58
CA PHE A 792 -7.64 22.53 3.83
C PHE A 792 -8.89 23.22 4.33
N ASP A 793 -9.40 22.79 5.50
CA ASP A 793 -10.53 23.44 6.17
C ASP A 793 -10.14 24.82 6.73
N VAL A 794 -8.92 24.90 7.26
CA VAL A 794 -8.39 26.09 7.94
C VAL A 794 -6.93 26.28 7.55
N VAL A 795 -6.58 27.51 7.15
CA VAL A 795 -5.21 27.93 6.85
C VAL A 795 -4.87 29.07 7.80
N ASP A 796 -4.22 28.74 8.92
CA ASP A 796 -3.80 29.66 9.98
C ASP A 796 -2.53 29.16 10.71
N THR A 797 -2.22 29.76 11.87
CA THR A 797 -1.07 29.40 12.72
C THR A 797 -1.48 28.83 14.08
N ASP A 798 -2.69 28.26 14.17
CA ASP A 798 -3.28 27.73 15.41
C ASP A 798 -3.34 26.17 15.40
N ASN A 799 -2.54 25.51 14.55
CA ASN A 799 -2.53 24.05 14.41
C ASN A 799 -2.06 23.37 15.70
N SER A 800 -0.94 23.81 16.29
CA SER A 800 -0.43 23.27 17.56
C SER A 800 -1.42 23.41 18.71
N LYS A 801 -2.21 24.49 18.70
CA LYS A 801 -3.27 24.74 19.68
C LYS A 801 -4.41 23.73 19.52
N ARG A 802 -4.92 23.54 18.29
CA ARG A 802 -5.96 22.54 18.00
C ARG A 802 -5.50 21.13 18.36
N VAL A 803 -4.25 20.79 18.07
CA VAL A 803 -3.66 19.50 18.46
C VAL A 803 -3.62 19.35 19.99
N TYR A 804 -3.22 20.39 20.73
CA TYR A 804 -3.22 20.33 22.18
C TYR A 804 -4.63 20.09 22.73
N GLU A 805 -5.62 20.82 22.22
CA GLU A 805 -7.03 20.65 22.58
C GLU A 805 -7.53 19.24 22.26
N ALA A 806 -7.19 18.69 21.10
CA ALA A 806 -7.51 17.33 20.68
C ALA A 806 -6.93 16.27 21.63
N ILE A 807 -5.66 16.41 22.02
CA ILE A 807 -5.02 15.50 22.98
C ILE A 807 -5.71 15.57 24.34
N LYS A 808 -6.15 16.76 24.78
CA LYS A 808 -6.84 16.94 26.06
C LYS A 808 -8.27 16.37 26.06
N THR A 809 -8.98 16.41 24.95
CA THR A 809 -10.34 15.86 24.84
C THR A 809 -10.38 14.35 24.66
N HIS A 810 -9.30 13.74 24.12
CA HIS A 810 -9.18 12.30 23.86
C HIS A 810 -8.23 11.60 24.86
N ASP A 811 -8.25 12.08 26.12
CA ASP A 811 -7.39 11.58 27.20
C ASP A 811 -7.54 10.06 27.43
N ASP A 812 -8.73 9.53 27.17
CA ASP A 812 -9.11 8.12 27.30
C ASP A 812 -8.38 7.20 26.31
N LEU A 813 -8.06 7.68 25.10
CA LEU A 813 -7.31 6.91 24.10
C LEU A 813 -5.82 6.80 24.43
N ILE A 814 -5.28 7.83 25.09
CA ILE A 814 -3.85 8.05 25.24
C ILE A 814 -3.30 7.76 26.64
N HIS A 815 -4.17 7.51 27.63
CA HIS A 815 -3.80 7.03 28.96
C HIS A 815 -4.06 5.52 29.09
N SER A 816 -2.99 4.73 29.11
CA SER A 816 -3.10 3.28 29.37
C SER A 816 -3.19 2.99 30.88
N PRO A 817 -4.18 2.21 31.35
CA PRO A 817 -4.08 1.55 32.65
C PRO A 817 -3.13 0.35 32.55
N THR A 818 -1.80 0.57 32.49
CA THR A 818 -0.87 -0.54 32.28
C THR A 818 -0.52 -1.27 33.58
N THR A 819 -1.13 -2.44 33.80
CA THR A 819 -0.67 -3.45 34.78
C THR A 819 0.64 -4.09 34.31
N LEU A 820 1.77 -3.62 34.84
CA LEU A 820 2.97 -4.46 34.92
C LEU A 820 2.67 -5.58 35.93
N GLY A 821 2.19 -6.71 35.43
CA GLY A 821 1.92 -7.91 36.24
C GLY A 821 3.14 -8.27 37.10
N ILE A 822 2.96 -8.17 38.41
CA ILE A 822 3.95 -8.55 39.41
C ILE A 822 3.98 -10.08 39.45
N SER A 823 4.86 -10.71 38.68
CA SER A 823 5.32 -12.06 38.99
C SER A 823 6.71 -11.98 39.63
N PHE A 824 6.71 -11.66 40.93
CA PHE A 824 7.91 -11.62 41.78
C PHE A 824 8.47 -13.04 42.05
N ARG A 825 7.72 -14.10 41.69
CA ARG A 825 7.99 -15.48 42.08
C ARG A 825 9.03 -16.22 41.24
N VAL A 826 9.34 -15.77 40.03
CA VAL A 826 10.29 -16.49 39.13
C VAL A 826 11.76 -16.09 39.40
N TRP A 827 12.01 -14.98 40.10
CA TRP A 827 13.36 -14.41 40.21
C TRP A 827 14.14 -14.81 41.48
N LEU A 828 13.47 -15.04 42.63
CA LEU A 828 14.15 -15.45 43.87
C LEU A 828 14.89 -16.79 43.75
N GLY A 829 14.53 -17.64 42.79
CA GLY A 829 15.24 -18.90 42.52
C GLY A 829 16.57 -18.75 41.77
N ARG A 830 16.89 -17.57 41.19
CA ARG A 830 18.06 -17.41 40.30
C ARG A 830 19.20 -16.54 40.83
N PHE A 831 19.06 -15.88 41.99
CA PHE A 831 20.09 -14.99 42.54
C PHE A 831 20.51 -15.25 43.99
N ALA A 832 20.19 -16.42 44.56
CA ALA A 832 20.61 -16.81 45.91
C ALA A 832 22.15 -16.93 46.09
N ASN A 833 22.98 -16.72 45.06
CA ASN A 833 24.44 -16.86 45.14
C ASN A 833 25.26 -15.64 44.65
N ALA A 834 24.67 -14.47 44.42
CA ALA A 834 25.45 -13.28 44.05
C ALA A 834 25.63 -12.34 45.25
N ASN A 835 26.89 -12.06 45.59
CA ASN A 835 27.32 -11.27 46.74
C ASN A 835 26.87 -9.79 46.62
N LEU A 836 25.67 -9.48 47.12
CA LEU A 836 25.01 -8.17 47.11
C LEU A 836 25.87 -7.01 47.68
N SER A 837 26.88 -7.33 48.51
CA SER A 837 27.76 -6.34 49.13
C SER A 837 28.67 -5.59 48.13
N GLY A 838 29.07 -6.26 47.03
CA GLY A 838 29.91 -5.65 45.99
C GLY A 838 29.14 -4.65 45.12
N LEU A 839 27.88 -4.95 44.82
CA LEU A 839 27.01 -4.11 44.00
C LEU A 839 26.66 -2.80 44.71
N MET A 840 26.41 -2.82 46.03
CA MET A 840 26.18 -1.61 46.82
C MET A 840 27.40 -0.69 46.93
N LYS A 841 28.62 -1.26 46.95
CA LYS A 841 29.86 -0.47 46.94
C LYS A 841 30.12 0.23 45.60
N LEU A 842 29.75 -0.40 44.49
CA LEU A 842 29.79 0.23 43.17
C LEU A 842 28.71 1.33 43.03
N TRP A 843 27.54 1.09 43.61
CA TRP A 843 26.42 2.04 43.66
C TRP A 843 26.80 3.34 44.37
N ARG A 844 27.50 3.28 45.51
CA ARG A 844 28.00 4.46 46.23
C ARG A 844 29.16 5.20 45.56
N LYS A 845 29.72 4.66 44.47
CA LYS A 845 30.82 5.27 43.73
C LYS A 845 30.37 5.89 42.39
N LEU A 846 29.17 5.54 41.91
CA LEU A 846 28.61 5.99 40.63
C LEU A 846 27.51 7.05 40.78
N PHE A 847 26.97 7.21 42.00
CA PHE A 847 26.10 8.29 42.45
C PHE A 847 26.83 9.08 43.54
#